data_AF-U1GBW1-F1
#
_entry.id   AF-U1GBW1-F1
#
_cell.length_a   1.000
_cell.length_b   1.000
_cell.length_c   1.000
_cell.angle_alpha   90.00
_cell.angle_beta   90.00
_cell.angle_gamma   90.00
#
_symmetry.space_group_name_H-M   'P 1'
#
loop_
_entity.id
_entity.type
_entity.pdbx_description
1 polymer ?
#
loop_
_entity_poly.entity_id
_entity_poly.type
_entity_poly.pdbx_seq_one_letter_code
_entity_poly.pdbx_strand_id
1 'polypeptide(L)'
;MSMPVNMDHAQHNEPSALLPSFIQSSAAMKGLESSNDPSFMFNGALRPALKAGHLAAFDENSGNPSPARQSPAESTPEIANAISGRLNLDSVSDEEDDDDSVMDDVSDDVYFDELPPHGLPISSLPTGLCYDERMRYHAEVATINESNYHPEDPRRIFFIYKELCEAGLVDDLKSRKPLVRQPLFRIDAREATEEECCLIHTPKHYEFVKHTSEMDNDELIELSEASHLDSIYFNKLSYFSSKLSAGGAIETCRAIFQGKVKNAIAVIRPPGHHAEVSSTMGFCLFNNTCIASRVCQNEFREKCRKILILDWDVHHGNGCQKAFYSDPNILYISIHVHMDGKFYPAGDDGDMLHCGAGPGLGKNVNIPWLTKGMGDGDYMYAFQQVVMPIAQEFDPDFVIVAAGFDAAAGDELGGCFVSPACYAHMTHMLMTLAGGKVAVCLEGGYNFRSISKSALAVTRTLMGEPPDRLLPTAATNSAVEIVRQVSMIQSKVSTNWLYKDPVNGVVFGERLHDIIREWQAKHLYDEYKLSNLHVFRSKISKSFNYQVLATPVFDEKKSLLVIMHDPPEMMGIPNAISGQLELHNTWLADEVKDYIKWAVDHSFGVIDVNIPELITTNIGDQPSSYLKPNNEEAQKQAEKLAGYLWENYIEPSEAENLYFMGVGNAFHGIVKLLCDRDSVHQRVTSVIVFINDNPVRPVHSNENPSLSRWYSQNSNVFVAHTHSLWSKTDRKMSRRYGKVERSPGTTLNEMLIVHRDQVFGLLAERSGSNQIEPGERMNETDDLVMSLEKSDVQDRLAHERG
;
A
#
# COMPACT_ATOMS: atom_id res chain seq x y z
N MET A 1 -28.56 -56.44 -55.36
CA MET A 1 -29.17 -55.24 -55.96
C MET A 1 -28.18 -54.10 -55.75
N SER A 2 -27.39 -53.69 -56.75
CA SER A 2 -27.76 -52.81 -57.89
C SER A 2 -28.07 -51.38 -57.38
N MET A 3 -27.13 -50.43 -57.26
CA MET A 3 -26.36 -49.73 -58.33
C MET A 3 -27.24 -49.22 -59.50
N PRO A 4 -26.92 -48.09 -60.19
CA PRO A 4 -25.93 -47.02 -59.90
C PRO A 4 -26.39 -45.57 -60.28
N VAL A 5 -25.42 -44.64 -60.37
CA VAL A 5 -25.33 -43.43 -61.25
C VAL A 5 -25.84 -42.06 -60.73
N ASN A 6 -25.26 -40.89 -61.09
CA ASN A 6 -23.85 -40.39 -61.24
C ASN A 6 -23.90 -38.89 -61.67
N MET A 7 -22.70 -38.31 -61.90
CA MET A 7 -22.35 -37.07 -62.65
C MET A 7 -22.34 -35.77 -61.83
N ASP A 8 -21.34 -34.87 -61.98
CA ASP A 8 -20.28 -34.81 -63.01
C ASP A 8 -18.84 -34.49 -62.53
N HIS A 9 -17.87 -34.73 -63.43
CA HIS A 9 -16.40 -34.56 -63.32
C HIS A 9 -15.92 -33.14 -63.73
N ALA A 10 -14.66 -32.67 -63.61
CA ALA A 10 -13.41 -32.93 -62.86
C ALA A 10 -12.49 -31.66 -63.02
N GLN A 11 -11.29 -31.44 -62.46
CA GLN A 11 -10.01 -32.17 -62.65
C GLN A 11 -8.84 -31.64 -61.75
N HIS A 12 -7.96 -32.57 -61.36
CA HIS A 12 -6.47 -32.49 -61.21
C HIS A 12 -5.71 -31.66 -60.12
N ASN A 13 -4.89 -32.44 -59.38
CA ASN A 13 -3.48 -32.26 -58.94
C ASN A 13 -3.12 -31.86 -57.48
N GLU A 14 -2.61 -32.88 -56.77
CA GLU A 14 -1.59 -32.85 -55.69
C GLU A 14 -0.17 -32.54 -56.24
N PRO A 15 0.92 -32.44 -55.43
CA PRO A 15 1.10 -32.65 -53.97
C PRO A 15 1.65 -31.36 -53.26
N SER A 16 2.28 -31.31 -52.08
CA SER A 16 2.82 -32.29 -51.11
C SER A 16 2.89 -31.73 -49.67
N ALA A 17 3.52 -32.46 -48.73
CA ALA A 17 3.92 -31.99 -47.39
C ALA A 17 5.35 -32.46 -47.04
N LEU A 18 6.03 -31.83 -46.08
CA LEU A 18 7.25 -32.37 -45.42
C LEU A 18 7.49 -31.77 -44.02
N LEU A 19 7.65 -32.63 -43.03
CA LEU A 19 8.37 -32.38 -41.76
C LEU A 19 9.78 -32.98 -41.87
N PRO A 20 10.78 -32.42 -41.16
CA PRO A 20 11.61 -33.33 -40.36
C PRO A 20 12.12 -32.74 -39.03
N SER A 21 12.26 -33.62 -38.04
CA SER A 21 13.07 -33.42 -36.82
C SER A 21 14.53 -33.83 -37.06
N PHE A 22 15.51 -33.17 -36.44
CA PHE A 22 16.84 -33.77 -36.18
C PHE A 22 17.55 -33.19 -34.94
N ILE A 23 18.63 -33.87 -34.53
CA ILE A 23 19.40 -33.70 -33.28
C ILE A 23 20.90 -33.48 -33.63
N GLN A 24 21.69 -33.03 -32.64
CA GLN A 24 23.17 -33.13 -32.52
C GLN A 24 24.10 -31.99 -33.02
N SER A 25 24.62 -31.23 -32.04
CA SER A 25 26.04 -30.93 -31.76
C SER A 25 27.02 -30.41 -32.83
N SER A 26 27.51 -29.18 -32.64
CA SER A 26 28.94 -28.76 -32.78
C SER A 26 29.13 -27.39 -32.10
N ALA A 27 30.14 -27.02 -31.29
CA ALA A 27 31.49 -27.52 -31.01
C ALA A 27 32.68 -26.88 -31.78
N ALA A 28 32.99 -25.63 -31.39
CA ALA A 28 34.33 -25.01 -31.30
C ALA A 28 35.19 -24.69 -32.55
N MET A 29 35.45 -23.38 -32.73
CA MET A 29 36.79 -22.77 -32.87
C MET A 29 36.73 -21.42 -32.13
N LYS A 30 37.63 -21.04 -31.20
CA LYS A 30 39.09 -20.77 -31.32
C LYS A 30 39.41 -19.71 -32.39
N GLY A 31 39.95 -18.53 -32.09
CA GLY A 31 40.38 -17.93 -30.81
C GLY A 31 41.73 -17.21 -30.98
N LEU A 32 42.02 -16.20 -30.15
CA LEU A 32 43.36 -15.62 -30.06
C LEU A 32 43.62 -15.07 -28.65
N GLU A 33 44.84 -15.31 -28.14
CA GLU A 33 45.36 -14.80 -26.87
C GLU A 33 45.92 -13.36 -27.09
N SER A 34 46.36 -12.54 -26.13
CA SER A 34 46.81 -12.67 -24.72
C SER A 34 46.67 -11.27 -24.05
N SER A 35 47.05 -10.92 -22.80
CA SER A 35 48.06 -11.42 -21.86
C SER A 35 47.91 -10.82 -20.44
N ASN A 36 48.52 -11.48 -19.44
CA ASN A 36 49.17 -10.96 -18.22
C ASN A 36 48.43 -10.06 -17.17
N ASP A 37 48.02 -10.75 -16.10
CA ASP A 37 48.15 -10.50 -14.64
C ASP A 37 49.47 -9.76 -14.18
N PRO A 38 49.70 -9.30 -12.90
CA PRO A 38 48.87 -9.23 -11.67
C PRO A 38 48.92 -7.88 -10.87
N SER A 39 48.37 -7.89 -9.63
CA SER A 39 48.56 -6.97 -8.46
C SER A 39 47.66 -5.71 -8.40
N PHE A 40 47.11 -5.29 -7.23
CA PHE A 40 47.73 -5.08 -5.90
C PHE A 40 46.86 -5.48 -4.67
N MET A 41 47.44 -5.43 -3.46
CA MET A 41 46.83 -5.80 -2.17
C MET A 41 46.56 -4.61 -1.20
N PHE A 42 45.47 -4.74 -0.43
CA PHE A 42 45.23 -4.32 0.98
C PHE A 42 45.28 -2.83 1.48
N ASN A 43 44.46 -2.61 2.52
CA ASN A 43 44.49 -1.56 3.58
C ASN A 43 44.02 -0.11 3.27
N GLY A 44 43.19 0.45 4.17
CA GLY A 44 42.75 1.86 4.10
C GLY A 44 41.63 2.31 5.06
N ALA A 45 41.77 2.07 6.38
CA ALA A 45 40.71 2.20 7.38
C ALA A 45 40.07 3.60 7.65
N LEU A 46 38.77 3.58 7.99
CA LEU A 46 38.05 4.39 9.00
C LEU A 46 38.16 5.94 9.04
N ARG A 47 37.01 6.63 8.94
CA ARG A 47 36.38 7.46 10.02
C ARG A 47 35.26 8.40 9.53
N PRO A 48 34.07 8.40 10.16
CA PRO A 48 33.23 9.59 10.32
C PRO A 48 33.61 10.35 11.62
N ALA A 49 33.41 11.68 11.66
CA ALA A 49 33.83 12.52 12.79
C ALA A 49 32.65 12.95 13.68
N LEU A 50 32.69 12.55 14.95
CA LEU A 50 31.81 13.09 15.99
C LEU A 50 32.18 14.53 16.37
N LYS A 51 31.17 15.36 16.66
CA LYS A 51 31.30 16.53 17.55
C LYS A 51 30.13 16.55 18.52
N ALA A 52 30.42 16.85 19.79
CA ALA A 52 29.47 16.83 20.88
C ALA A 52 29.42 18.20 21.61
N GLY A 53 28.37 18.40 22.40
CA GLY A 53 28.11 19.61 23.19
C GLY A 53 26.65 20.07 23.01
N HIS A 54 25.91 20.44 24.05
CA HIS A 54 26.27 20.65 25.46
C HIS A 54 25.26 20.02 26.42
N LEU A 55 25.71 19.69 27.63
CA LEU A 55 24.87 19.32 28.77
C LEU A 55 24.43 20.57 29.54
N ALA A 56 23.22 20.50 30.12
CA ALA A 56 22.79 21.31 31.25
C ALA A 56 22.00 20.40 32.21
N ALA A 57 22.14 20.64 33.52
CA ALA A 57 21.54 19.83 34.58
C ALA A 57 20.99 20.77 35.69
N PHE A 58 20.63 20.18 36.84
CA PHE A 58 19.95 20.80 37.99
C PHE A 58 18.43 21.05 37.77
N ASP A 59 17.55 20.84 38.75
CA ASP A 59 17.78 20.34 40.12
C ASP A 59 16.58 19.55 40.69
N GLU A 60 16.82 18.76 41.73
CA GLU A 60 15.74 18.18 42.55
C GLU A 60 15.45 19.07 43.77
N ASN A 61 14.16 19.32 44.07
CA ASN A 61 13.75 19.24 45.48
C ASN A 61 12.27 18.96 45.75
N SER A 62 12.06 18.49 46.97
CA SER A 62 10.81 18.07 47.62
C SER A 62 9.84 19.22 47.93
N GLY A 63 8.55 18.90 48.10
CA GLY A 63 7.55 19.83 48.62
C GLY A 63 6.10 19.36 48.53
N ASN A 64 5.62 18.63 49.55
CA ASN A 64 4.19 18.32 49.71
C ASN A 64 3.84 18.45 51.21
N PRO A 65 2.84 19.27 51.57
CA PRO A 65 1.69 18.67 52.25
C PRO A 65 0.31 19.28 51.89
N SER A 66 -0.73 18.48 52.10
CA SER A 66 -2.16 18.85 52.18
C SER A 66 -2.49 19.55 53.54
N PRO A 67 -3.74 19.93 53.92
CA PRO A 67 -5.05 19.67 53.27
C PRO A 67 -6.16 20.77 53.35
N ALA A 68 -7.34 20.42 52.81
CA ALA A 68 -8.71 20.67 53.34
C ALA A 68 -9.56 21.91 52.93
N ARG A 69 -10.79 21.59 52.48
CA ARG A 69 -12.12 22.19 52.76
C ARG A 69 -12.37 23.70 52.58
N GLN A 70 -13.31 24.06 51.68
CA GLN A 70 -14.73 24.39 52.04
C GLN A 70 -15.61 24.71 50.80
N SER A 71 -16.94 24.68 50.98
CA SER A 71 -17.98 25.16 50.04
C SER A 71 -18.92 26.15 50.75
N PRO A 72 -19.58 27.04 49.99
CA PRO A 72 -21.05 27.05 49.82
C PRO A 72 -21.43 27.15 48.30
N ALA A 73 -22.63 26.81 47.80
CA ALA A 73 -23.96 27.41 48.00
C ALA A 73 -24.00 28.92 47.69
N GLU A 74 -24.95 29.51 46.94
CA GLU A 74 -26.23 29.05 46.33
C GLU A 74 -26.55 30.02 45.14
N SER A 75 -27.60 29.96 44.29
CA SER A 75 -28.90 29.26 44.23
C SER A 75 -29.43 29.22 42.75
N THR A 76 -30.70 28.90 42.51
CA THR A 76 -31.37 28.75 41.18
C THR A 76 -32.48 29.80 40.94
N PRO A 77 -33.00 29.94 39.70
CA PRO A 77 -34.36 29.43 39.36
C PRO A 77 -34.36 28.50 38.12
N GLU A 78 -35.18 27.44 37.98
CA GLU A 78 -36.67 27.35 37.88
C GLU A 78 -37.22 27.94 36.54
N ILE A 79 -38.14 27.32 35.77
CA ILE A 79 -39.12 26.22 35.98
C ILE A 79 -39.19 25.27 34.74
N ALA A 80 -39.75 24.06 34.88
CA ALA A 80 -40.02 23.11 33.78
C ALA A 80 -41.50 22.68 33.68
N ASN A 81 -41.92 22.20 32.49
CA ASN A 81 -43.15 21.42 32.17
C ASN A 81 -43.14 21.11 30.66
N ALA A 82 -43.66 20.02 30.10
CA ALA A 82 -44.23 18.74 30.60
C ALA A 82 -43.86 17.65 29.53
N ILE A 83 -44.25 16.36 29.52
CA ILE A 83 -45.36 15.59 30.11
C ILE A 83 -44.84 14.19 30.47
N SER A 84 -45.38 13.56 31.52
CA SER A 84 -45.25 12.11 31.72
C SER A 84 -46.47 11.52 32.45
N GLY A 85 -46.81 10.27 32.11
CA GLY A 85 -47.68 9.39 32.88
C GLY A 85 -49.15 9.32 32.45
N ARG A 86 -49.58 8.11 32.07
CA ARG A 86 -50.42 7.26 32.95
C ARG A 86 -50.47 5.80 32.46
N LEU A 87 -50.71 4.90 33.41
CA LEU A 87 -51.01 3.48 33.21
C LEU A 87 -52.54 3.29 33.30
N ASN A 88 -53.12 2.35 32.54
CA ASN A 88 -53.92 1.22 33.07
C ASN A 88 -54.61 0.41 31.95
N LEU A 89 -55.10 -0.77 32.34
CA LEU A 89 -55.99 -1.65 31.57
C LEU A 89 -57.42 -1.07 31.50
N ASP A 90 -58.21 -1.47 30.49
CA ASP A 90 -59.34 -2.41 30.66
C ASP A 90 -59.89 -2.84 29.27
N SER A 91 -60.99 -3.62 29.24
CA SER A 91 -61.32 -4.61 28.19
C SER A 91 -62.70 -4.39 27.49
N VAL A 92 -63.19 -5.42 26.75
CA VAL A 92 -64.52 -5.57 26.08
C VAL A 92 -64.58 -4.85 24.69
N SER A 93 -65.18 -5.37 23.61
CA SER A 93 -66.18 -6.46 23.34
C SER A 93 -66.02 -7.09 21.94
N ASP A 94 -66.46 -8.36 21.78
CA ASP A 94 -67.30 -9.01 20.73
C ASP A 94 -67.03 -8.78 19.21
N GLU A 95 -67.47 -9.60 18.24
CA GLU A 95 -68.03 -10.98 18.16
C GLU A 95 -66.95 -11.98 17.58
N GLU A 96 -67.12 -13.17 16.95
CA GLU A 96 -68.20 -14.15 16.60
C GLU A 96 -67.53 -15.56 16.31
N ASP A 97 -68.12 -16.69 16.74
CA ASP A 97 -68.08 -18.15 16.38
C ASP A 97 -66.85 -18.84 15.64
N ASP A 98 -66.59 -20.17 15.67
CA ASP A 98 -67.45 -21.39 15.77
C ASP A 98 -66.70 -22.67 16.30
N ASP A 99 -67.40 -23.82 16.43
CA ASP A 99 -66.96 -25.17 16.92
C ASP A 99 -65.90 -25.92 16.02
N ASP A 100 -65.34 -27.13 16.27
CA ASP A 100 -65.71 -28.31 17.08
C ASP A 100 -64.45 -29.15 17.52
N SER A 101 -64.60 -30.45 17.79
CA SER A 101 -63.82 -31.25 18.75
C SER A 101 -63.04 -32.49 18.24
N VAL A 102 -62.00 -32.82 19.00
CA VAL A 102 -61.33 -34.12 19.28
C VAL A 102 -61.60 -35.33 18.37
N MET A 103 -60.50 -35.90 17.83
CA MET A 103 -60.27 -37.36 17.74
C MET A 103 -58.77 -37.69 17.93
N ASP A 104 -58.48 -38.76 18.67
CA ASP A 104 -57.15 -39.39 18.70
C ASP A 104 -56.94 -40.27 17.46
N ASP A 105 -55.69 -40.43 17.02
CA ASP A 105 -55.28 -41.61 16.26
C ASP A 105 -53.82 -41.97 16.60
N VAL A 106 -53.54 -43.26 16.84
CA VAL A 106 -52.27 -43.75 17.42
C VAL A 106 -51.53 -44.61 16.39
N SER A 107 -50.31 -44.22 16.02
CA SER A 107 -49.51 -44.93 15.01
C SER A 107 -48.00 -44.85 15.28
N ASP A 108 -47.49 -45.92 15.90
CA ASP A 108 -46.12 -46.46 15.90
C ASP A 108 -44.89 -45.56 16.17
N ASP A 109 -44.18 -45.92 17.25
CA ASP A 109 -42.83 -45.44 17.56
C ASP A 109 -41.82 -45.79 16.46
N VAL A 110 -41.22 -44.77 15.83
CA VAL A 110 -39.93 -44.90 15.14
C VAL A 110 -38.88 -44.19 15.97
N TYR A 111 -38.10 -44.97 16.73
CA TYR A 111 -36.92 -44.50 17.46
C TYR A 111 -35.91 -43.91 16.47
N PHE A 112 -35.90 -42.59 16.32
CA PHE A 112 -34.71 -41.86 15.91
C PHE A 112 -33.77 -41.77 17.11
N ASP A 113 -32.52 -42.22 16.93
CA ASP A 113 -31.50 -42.18 17.98
C ASP A 113 -31.38 -40.77 18.59
N GLU A 114 -31.28 -40.71 19.92
CA GLU A 114 -31.08 -39.46 20.64
C GLU A 114 -29.80 -38.77 20.15
N LEU A 115 -29.95 -37.60 19.53
CA LEU A 115 -28.83 -36.72 19.25
C LEU A 115 -28.11 -36.42 20.57
N PRO A 116 -26.77 -36.59 20.66
CA PRO A 116 -26.05 -36.42 21.92
C PRO A 116 -26.25 -35.01 22.46
N PRO A 117 -26.32 -34.84 23.80
CA PRO A 117 -26.84 -33.63 24.43
C PRO A 117 -26.10 -32.39 23.93
N HIS A 118 -26.88 -31.36 23.57
CA HIS A 118 -26.36 -30.09 23.07
C HIS A 118 -25.25 -29.56 23.98
N GLY A 119 -24.04 -29.47 23.43
CA GLY A 119 -22.89 -28.89 24.14
C GLY A 119 -23.14 -27.44 24.53
N LEU A 120 -22.35 -26.96 25.49
CA LEU A 120 -22.40 -25.55 25.92
C LEU A 120 -22.31 -24.61 24.70
N PRO A 121 -23.13 -23.55 24.62
CA PRO A 121 -23.07 -22.60 23.51
C PRO A 121 -21.64 -22.07 23.32
N ILE A 122 -21.17 -21.98 22.07
CA ILE A 122 -19.78 -21.64 21.74
C ILE A 122 -19.33 -20.35 22.44
N SER A 123 -20.21 -19.36 22.55
CA SER A 123 -19.97 -18.09 23.26
C SER A 123 -19.59 -18.23 24.74
N SER A 124 -19.98 -19.34 25.39
CA SER A 124 -19.70 -19.65 26.80
C SER A 124 -18.42 -20.47 27.02
N LEU A 125 -17.83 -21.04 25.97
CA LEU A 125 -16.53 -21.71 26.05
C LEU A 125 -15.41 -20.69 26.35
N PRO A 126 -14.37 -21.08 27.11
CA PRO A 126 -13.23 -20.22 27.35
C PRO A 126 -12.41 -19.98 26.08
N THR A 127 -11.56 -18.96 26.11
CA THR A 127 -10.47 -18.78 25.14
C THR A 127 -9.26 -19.59 25.59
N GLY A 128 -8.59 -20.26 24.66
CA GLY A 128 -7.40 -21.07 24.92
C GLY A 128 -6.10 -20.26 24.96
N LEU A 129 -5.15 -20.71 25.77
CA LEU A 129 -3.76 -20.23 25.80
C LEU A 129 -2.80 -21.43 25.76
N CYS A 130 -2.03 -21.57 24.69
CA CYS A 130 -0.86 -22.44 24.63
C CYS A 130 0.41 -21.63 24.93
N TYR A 131 1.22 -22.12 25.88
CA TYR A 131 2.53 -21.57 26.22
C TYR A 131 3.36 -22.65 26.92
N ASP A 132 4.65 -22.75 26.60
CA ASP A 132 5.60 -23.64 27.28
C ASP A 132 6.96 -22.95 27.45
N GLU A 133 7.49 -22.93 28.67
CA GLU A 133 8.77 -22.28 28.95
C GLU A 133 9.98 -23.00 28.34
N ARG A 134 9.84 -24.27 27.93
CA ARG A 134 10.89 -25.05 27.26
C ARG A 134 11.13 -24.62 25.81
N MET A 135 10.17 -23.95 25.18
CA MET A 135 10.36 -23.28 23.88
C MET A 135 11.45 -22.18 23.93
N ARG A 136 11.83 -21.75 25.14
CA ARG A 136 12.89 -20.75 25.39
C ARG A 136 14.31 -21.34 25.35
N TYR A 137 14.45 -22.65 25.11
CA TYR A 137 15.76 -23.32 25.09
C TYR A 137 16.51 -23.17 23.76
N HIS A 138 15.81 -22.99 22.65
CA HIS A 138 16.37 -22.45 21.41
C HIS A 138 16.80 -20.99 21.63
N ALA A 139 18.09 -20.70 21.56
CA ALA A 139 18.71 -19.41 21.86
C ALA A 139 20.07 -19.30 21.18
N GLU A 140 20.49 -18.08 20.82
CA GLU A 140 21.82 -17.80 20.25
C GLU A 140 22.94 -18.36 21.14
N VAL A 141 23.86 -19.13 20.57
CA VAL A 141 24.88 -19.89 21.33
C VAL A 141 25.95 -18.97 21.92
N ALA A 142 26.38 -17.98 21.14
CA ALA A 142 27.31 -16.93 21.54
C ALA A 142 27.03 -15.67 20.70
N THR A 143 27.00 -14.50 21.34
CA THR A 143 26.86 -13.22 20.64
C THR A 143 28.16 -12.90 19.91
N ILE A 144 28.15 -12.98 18.58
CA ILE A 144 29.36 -12.94 17.73
C ILE A 144 30.08 -11.58 17.84
N ASN A 145 29.38 -10.49 18.18
CA ASN A 145 29.96 -9.20 18.59
C ASN A 145 29.12 -8.54 19.70
N GLU A 146 29.75 -7.77 20.59
CA GLU A 146 29.06 -6.97 21.64
C GLU A 146 28.04 -5.95 21.08
N SER A 147 28.10 -5.66 19.79
CA SER A 147 27.25 -4.69 19.09
C SER A 147 26.22 -5.32 18.14
N ASN A 148 26.10 -6.65 18.09
CA ASN A 148 25.22 -7.33 17.12
C ASN A 148 24.53 -8.55 17.77
N TYR A 149 23.53 -8.26 18.59
CA TYR A 149 22.65 -9.27 19.19
C TYR A 149 21.60 -9.74 18.17
N HIS A 150 21.30 -11.04 18.15
CA HIS A 150 20.19 -11.54 17.34
C HIS A 150 18.83 -11.00 17.84
N PRO A 151 17.91 -10.52 16.96
CA PRO A 151 16.68 -9.87 17.39
C PRO A 151 15.61 -10.84 17.91
N GLU A 152 15.55 -12.07 17.38
CA GLU A 152 14.69 -13.12 17.93
C GLU A 152 15.30 -13.63 19.25
N ASP A 153 14.56 -13.46 20.35
CA ASP A 153 15.04 -13.62 21.72
C ASP A 153 14.10 -14.53 22.56
N PRO A 154 14.63 -15.51 23.33
CA PRO A 154 13.85 -16.38 24.23
C PRO A 154 12.95 -15.68 25.27
N ARG A 155 13.14 -14.38 25.49
CA ARG A 155 12.34 -13.55 26.39
C ARG A 155 11.04 -13.05 25.75
N ARG A 156 10.90 -13.10 24.41
CA ARG A 156 9.69 -12.66 23.68
C ARG A 156 8.41 -13.31 24.23
N ILE A 157 8.35 -14.65 24.19
CA ILE A 157 7.19 -15.40 24.72
C ILE A 157 7.01 -15.25 26.24
N PHE A 158 8.10 -15.06 26.98
CA PHE A 158 8.04 -14.84 28.44
C PHE A 158 7.40 -13.48 28.77
N PHE A 159 7.73 -12.40 28.07
CA PHE A 159 7.13 -11.09 28.31
C PHE A 159 5.64 -11.05 27.95
N ILE A 160 5.23 -11.72 26.86
CA ILE A 160 3.79 -11.91 26.55
C ILE A 160 3.09 -12.66 27.70
N TYR A 161 3.59 -13.84 28.09
CA TYR A 161 2.97 -14.64 29.16
C TYR A 161 2.92 -13.89 30.49
N LYS A 162 3.98 -13.16 30.82
CA LYS A 162 4.04 -12.28 32.01
C LYS A 162 2.95 -11.20 31.96
N GLU A 163 2.77 -10.51 30.83
CA GLU A 163 1.76 -9.48 30.66
C GLU A 163 0.33 -10.05 30.80
N LEU A 164 0.05 -11.23 30.23
CA LEU A 164 -1.24 -11.92 30.40
C LEU A 164 -1.50 -12.31 31.88
N CYS A 165 -0.47 -12.71 32.62
CA CYS A 165 -0.56 -12.97 34.05
C CYS A 165 -0.72 -11.68 34.90
N GLU A 166 -0.01 -10.60 34.55
CA GLU A 166 -0.12 -9.30 35.25
C GLU A 166 -1.47 -8.61 35.01
N ALA A 167 -2.06 -8.80 33.82
CA ALA A 167 -3.44 -8.44 33.49
C ALA A 167 -4.49 -9.35 34.20
N GLY A 168 -4.07 -10.46 34.80
CA GLY A 168 -4.94 -11.37 35.55
C GLY A 168 -5.82 -12.26 34.68
N LEU A 169 -5.37 -12.60 33.46
CA LEU A 169 -6.11 -13.45 32.51
C LEU A 169 -5.78 -14.95 32.65
N VAL A 170 -4.65 -15.29 33.27
CA VAL A 170 -4.11 -16.65 33.41
C VAL A 170 -4.23 -17.12 34.87
N ASP A 171 -4.61 -18.37 35.09
CA ASP A 171 -4.58 -19.01 36.42
C ASP A 171 -3.25 -19.77 36.63
N ASP A 172 -2.17 -19.03 36.88
CA ASP A 172 -0.84 -19.59 37.20
C ASP A 172 -0.55 -19.46 38.71
N LEU A 173 -0.26 -20.59 39.35
CA LEU A 173 0.06 -20.70 40.78
C LEU A 173 1.30 -19.86 41.19
N LYS A 174 2.19 -19.53 40.23
CA LYS A 174 3.37 -18.69 40.44
C LYS A 174 3.05 -17.19 40.32
N SER A 175 1.85 -16.80 39.86
CA SER A 175 1.48 -15.42 39.56
C SER A 175 0.41 -14.85 40.49
N ARG A 176 -0.17 -13.70 40.12
CA ARG A 176 -1.39 -13.17 40.73
C ARG A 176 -2.57 -14.07 40.36
N LYS A 177 -3.51 -14.28 41.28
CA LYS A 177 -4.79 -14.93 40.97
C LYS A 177 -5.55 -14.19 39.85
N PRO A 178 -6.31 -14.90 38.99
CA PRO A 178 -7.13 -14.29 37.97
C PRO A 178 -8.02 -13.15 38.49
N LEU A 179 -8.18 -12.12 37.65
CA LEU A 179 -9.07 -10.98 37.89
C LEU A 179 -10.38 -11.11 37.09
N VAL A 180 -10.42 -12.01 36.11
CA VAL A 180 -11.58 -12.31 35.26
C VAL A 180 -12.42 -13.46 35.81
N ARG A 181 -13.73 -13.49 35.49
CA ARG A 181 -14.66 -14.56 35.88
C ARG A 181 -14.30 -15.93 35.27
N GLN A 182 -13.66 -15.92 34.10
CA GLN A 182 -13.32 -17.10 33.31
C GLN A 182 -11.91 -16.89 32.74
N PRO A 183 -10.86 -17.43 33.39
CA PRO A 183 -9.49 -17.30 32.91
C PRO A 183 -9.28 -18.08 31.61
N LEU A 184 -8.15 -17.81 30.95
CA LEU A 184 -7.70 -18.53 29.77
C LEU A 184 -7.52 -20.02 30.07
N PHE A 185 -8.09 -20.87 29.22
CA PHE A 185 -7.97 -22.32 29.32
C PHE A 185 -6.57 -22.75 28.87
N ARG A 186 -5.80 -23.38 29.76
CA ARG A 186 -4.45 -23.84 29.43
C ARG A 186 -4.51 -24.99 28.41
N ILE A 187 -3.81 -24.80 27.30
CA ILE A 187 -3.52 -25.82 26.30
C ILE A 187 -2.05 -26.22 26.49
N ASP A 188 -1.80 -27.51 26.69
CA ASP A 188 -0.46 -28.04 26.87
C ASP A 188 0.22 -28.26 25.51
N ALA A 189 1.45 -27.77 25.36
CA ALA A 189 2.24 -28.00 24.16
C ALA A 189 2.87 -29.41 24.20
N ARG A 190 2.86 -30.08 23.06
CA ARG A 190 3.61 -31.31 22.79
C ARG A 190 4.60 -31.10 21.65
N GLU A 191 5.48 -32.07 21.44
CA GLU A 191 6.23 -32.15 20.18
C GLU A 191 5.28 -32.58 19.04
N ALA A 192 5.42 -31.93 17.88
CA ALA A 192 4.92 -32.46 16.61
C ALA A 192 5.65 -33.77 16.25
N THR A 193 4.98 -34.67 15.53
CA THR A 193 5.61 -35.90 15.02
C THR A 193 6.31 -35.66 13.68
N GLU A 194 7.11 -36.62 13.24
CA GLU A 194 7.79 -36.58 11.94
C GLU A 194 6.77 -36.54 10.80
N GLU A 195 5.70 -37.33 10.90
CA GLU A 195 4.62 -37.42 9.94
C GLU A 195 3.83 -36.10 9.85
N GLU A 196 3.60 -35.42 10.98
CA GLU A 196 2.93 -34.11 11.03
C GLU A 196 3.78 -33.02 10.37
N CYS A 197 5.07 -32.92 10.71
CA CYS A 197 5.99 -31.99 10.04
C CYS A 197 6.10 -32.27 8.54
N CYS A 198 6.10 -33.55 8.13
CA CYS A 198 6.15 -33.97 6.74
C CYS A 198 4.84 -33.77 5.94
N LEU A 199 3.78 -33.22 6.54
CA LEU A 199 2.60 -32.72 5.80
C LEU A 199 2.90 -31.43 5.02
N ILE A 200 4.00 -30.73 5.35
CA ILE A 200 4.44 -29.49 4.71
C ILE A 200 5.91 -29.60 4.26
N HIS A 201 6.79 -30.10 5.13
CA HIS A 201 8.23 -30.13 4.86
C HIS A 201 8.64 -31.44 4.19
N THR A 202 9.68 -31.38 3.35
CA THR A 202 10.30 -32.60 2.82
C THR A 202 10.96 -33.40 3.96
N PRO A 203 11.02 -34.74 3.88
CA PRO A 203 11.77 -35.54 4.85
C PRO A 203 13.25 -35.14 4.97
N LYS A 204 13.85 -34.60 3.89
CA LYS A 204 15.21 -34.05 3.91
C LYS A 204 15.34 -32.82 4.83
N HIS A 205 14.35 -31.93 4.80
CA HIS A 205 14.30 -30.75 5.67
C HIS A 205 14.11 -31.16 7.14
N TYR A 206 13.24 -32.13 7.41
CA TYR A 206 13.06 -32.66 8.76
C TYR A 206 14.35 -33.30 9.30
N GLU A 207 15.01 -34.17 8.53
CA GLU A 207 16.29 -34.77 8.92
C GLU A 207 17.42 -33.72 9.08
N PHE A 208 17.46 -32.68 8.24
CA PHE A 208 18.39 -31.56 8.41
C PHE A 208 18.19 -30.86 9.75
N VAL A 209 16.96 -30.41 10.06
CA VAL A 209 16.66 -29.75 11.34
C VAL A 209 16.95 -30.66 12.52
N LYS A 210 16.62 -31.96 12.43
CA LYS A 210 16.91 -32.99 13.44
C LYS A 210 18.41 -33.16 13.71
N HIS A 211 19.24 -33.18 12.67
CA HIS A 211 20.69 -33.34 12.78
C HIS A 211 21.37 -32.17 13.53
N THR A 212 20.76 -30.98 13.57
CA THR A 212 21.25 -29.85 14.40
C THR A 212 21.28 -30.15 15.92
N SER A 213 20.57 -31.19 16.38
CA SER A 213 20.66 -31.63 17.78
C SER A 213 21.87 -32.53 18.09
N GLU A 214 22.53 -33.05 17.05
CA GLU A 214 23.69 -33.95 17.15
C GLU A 214 25.02 -33.18 17.05
N MET A 215 25.05 -32.12 16.23
CA MET A 215 26.19 -31.20 16.02
C MET A 215 26.68 -30.53 17.32
N ASP A 216 27.96 -30.18 17.39
CA ASP A 216 28.53 -29.36 18.46
C ASP A 216 28.28 -27.85 18.32
N ASN A 217 28.74 -27.07 19.29
CA ASN A 217 28.43 -25.63 19.34
C ASN A 217 29.16 -24.83 18.25
N ASP A 218 30.35 -25.27 17.85
CA ASP A 218 31.16 -24.56 16.86
C ASP A 218 30.63 -24.90 15.45
N GLU A 219 30.29 -26.18 15.20
CA GLU A 219 29.57 -26.63 14.00
C GLU A 219 28.24 -25.86 13.80
N LEU A 220 27.48 -25.60 14.87
CA LEU A 220 26.20 -24.88 14.82
C LEU A 220 26.36 -23.37 14.59
N ILE A 221 27.49 -22.77 15.00
CA ILE A 221 27.83 -21.38 14.67
C ILE A 221 28.26 -21.29 13.20
N GLU A 222 29.15 -22.17 12.73
CA GLU A 222 29.54 -22.22 11.31
C GLU A 222 28.33 -22.47 10.38
N LEU A 223 27.37 -23.31 10.80
CA LEU A 223 26.11 -23.51 10.08
C LEU A 223 25.24 -22.25 10.06
N SER A 224 25.18 -21.51 11.17
CA SER A 224 24.39 -20.26 11.26
C SER A 224 24.99 -19.12 10.42
N GLU A 225 26.32 -19.12 10.22
CA GLU A 225 27.02 -18.17 9.34
C GLU A 225 27.07 -18.63 7.85
N ALA A 226 26.59 -19.83 7.53
CA ALA A 226 26.73 -20.39 6.20
C ALA A 226 25.87 -19.64 5.16
N SER A 227 26.50 -19.07 4.13
CA SER A 227 25.91 -18.13 3.15
C SER A 227 24.78 -18.66 2.23
N HIS A 228 24.26 -19.86 2.49
CA HIS A 228 23.10 -20.45 1.83
C HIS A 228 21.88 -20.56 2.77
N LEU A 229 22.06 -20.27 4.06
CA LEU A 229 21.00 -20.08 5.05
C LEU A 229 20.86 -18.59 5.31
N ASP A 230 19.62 -18.13 5.44
CA ASP A 230 19.30 -16.71 5.45
C ASP A 230 18.59 -16.32 6.75
N SER A 231 19.17 -15.36 7.46
CA SER A 231 18.65 -14.76 8.69
C SER A 231 18.16 -15.82 9.71
N ILE A 232 19.07 -16.68 10.20
CA ILE A 232 18.72 -17.78 11.12
C ILE A 232 19.90 -18.17 12.02
N TYR A 233 19.61 -18.77 13.18
CA TYR A 233 20.62 -19.36 14.08
C TYR A 233 20.17 -20.74 14.59
N PHE A 234 21.13 -21.55 15.04
CA PHE A 234 20.86 -22.86 15.63
C PHE A 234 21.53 -23.07 16.98
N ASN A 235 20.93 -23.93 17.81
CA ASN A 235 21.58 -24.56 18.96
C ASN A 235 21.09 -26.02 19.11
N LYS A 236 21.71 -26.81 19.99
CA LYS A 236 21.38 -28.24 20.21
C LYS A 236 19.92 -28.51 20.60
N LEU A 237 19.17 -27.49 21.04
CA LEU A 237 17.76 -27.56 21.42
C LEU A 237 16.83 -26.84 20.42
N SER A 238 17.34 -26.39 19.27
CA SER A 238 16.56 -25.88 18.13
C SER A 238 15.49 -26.87 17.68
N TYR A 239 15.90 -28.10 17.35
CA TYR A 239 15.00 -29.18 16.88
C TYR A 239 13.90 -29.52 17.89
N PHE A 240 14.25 -29.63 19.18
CA PHE A 240 13.27 -29.87 20.24
C PHE A 240 12.27 -28.70 20.34
N SER A 241 12.78 -27.45 20.34
CA SER A 241 11.95 -26.25 20.49
C SER A 241 11.05 -26.03 19.27
N SER A 242 11.53 -26.28 18.04
CA SER A 242 10.74 -26.13 16.82
C SER A 242 9.62 -27.16 16.72
N LYS A 243 9.88 -28.43 17.06
CA LYS A 243 8.81 -29.43 17.19
C LYS A 243 7.80 -29.08 18.28
N LEU A 244 8.25 -28.52 19.41
CA LEU A 244 7.37 -28.07 20.50
C LEU A 244 6.52 -26.85 20.08
N SER A 245 7.08 -25.93 19.28
CA SER A 245 6.38 -24.79 18.68
C SER A 245 5.26 -25.25 17.75
N ALA A 246 5.60 -26.12 16.78
CA ALA A 246 4.66 -26.68 15.82
C ALA A 246 3.56 -27.52 16.51
N GLY A 247 3.92 -28.36 17.48
CA GLY A 247 2.96 -29.13 18.27
C GLY A 247 2.07 -28.26 19.18
N GLY A 248 2.58 -27.12 19.66
CA GLY A 248 1.78 -26.10 20.33
C GLY A 248 0.75 -25.44 19.41
N ALA A 249 1.12 -25.10 18.17
CA ALA A 249 0.20 -24.61 17.15
C ALA A 249 -0.87 -25.66 16.78
N ILE A 250 -0.46 -26.93 16.61
CA ILE A 250 -1.37 -28.05 16.37
C ILE A 250 -2.40 -28.16 17.49
N GLU A 251 -1.99 -28.33 18.76
CA GLU A 251 -2.94 -28.52 19.87
C GLU A 251 -3.83 -27.29 20.10
N THR A 252 -3.32 -26.08 19.83
CA THR A 252 -4.13 -24.85 19.85
C THR A 252 -5.30 -24.92 18.87
N CYS A 253 -5.03 -25.33 17.63
CA CYS A 253 -6.05 -25.47 16.60
C CYS A 253 -7.00 -26.65 16.88
N ARG A 254 -6.46 -27.81 17.29
CA ARG A 254 -7.23 -29.01 17.65
C ARG A 254 -8.20 -28.75 18.80
N ALA A 255 -7.81 -27.96 19.81
CA ALA A 255 -8.66 -27.67 20.96
C ALA A 255 -9.96 -26.93 20.58
N ILE A 256 -9.93 -26.10 19.53
CA ILE A 256 -11.10 -25.40 18.99
C ILE A 256 -12.05 -26.41 18.33
N PHE A 257 -11.54 -27.28 17.45
CA PHE A 257 -12.36 -28.33 16.80
C PHE A 257 -12.89 -29.39 17.76
N GLN A 258 -12.17 -29.66 18.84
CA GLN A 258 -12.60 -30.53 19.93
C GLN A 258 -13.61 -29.85 20.88
N GLY A 259 -13.97 -28.58 20.66
CA GLY A 259 -14.97 -27.87 21.48
C GLY A 259 -14.52 -27.56 22.91
N LYS A 260 -13.22 -27.62 23.21
CA LYS A 260 -12.65 -27.26 24.52
C LYS A 260 -12.67 -25.74 24.74
N VAL A 261 -12.50 -24.99 23.65
CA VAL A 261 -12.36 -23.53 23.60
C VAL A 261 -13.08 -22.98 22.37
N LYS A 262 -13.53 -21.73 22.41
CA LYS A 262 -14.16 -21.06 21.24
C LYS A 262 -13.15 -20.59 20.20
N ASN A 263 -12.02 -20.08 20.69
CA ASN A 263 -10.88 -19.52 19.98
C ASN A 263 -9.66 -19.63 20.90
N ALA A 264 -8.45 -19.40 20.39
CA ALA A 264 -7.23 -19.53 21.20
C ALA A 264 -6.04 -18.73 20.68
N ILE A 265 -5.04 -18.53 21.56
CA ILE A 265 -3.73 -17.95 21.23
C ILE A 265 -2.60 -18.93 21.59
N ALA A 266 -1.65 -19.10 20.67
CA ALA A 266 -0.43 -19.88 20.84
C ALA A 266 0.77 -18.93 20.98
N VAL A 267 1.27 -18.79 22.20
CA VAL A 267 2.43 -17.97 22.54
C VAL A 267 3.69 -18.85 22.42
N ILE A 268 4.11 -19.07 21.17
CA ILE A 268 5.07 -20.10 20.75
C ILE A 268 6.34 -19.50 20.13
N ARG A 269 7.44 -20.28 20.12
CA ARG A 269 8.66 -20.00 19.33
C ARG A 269 9.52 -21.27 19.16
N PRO A 270 10.39 -21.39 18.14
CA PRO A 270 10.63 -20.44 17.05
C PRO A 270 9.40 -20.17 16.17
N PRO A 271 9.38 -19.03 15.45
CA PRO A 271 8.37 -18.73 14.43
C PRO A 271 8.41 -19.76 13.28
N GLY A 272 7.46 -19.66 12.36
CA GLY A 272 7.26 -20.61 11.28
C GLY A 272 6.99 -20.01 9.89
N HIS A 273 6.42 -18.81 9.77
CA HIS A 273 5.84 -18.35 8.48
C HIS A 273 6.83 -18.23 7.30
N HIS A 274 8.13 -17.98 7.57
CA HIS A 274 9.21 -17.98 6.57
C HIS A 274 9.75 -19.37 6.20
N ALA A 275 9.49 -20.43 6.99
CA ALA A 275 10.04 -21.76 6.72
C ALA A 275 9.38 -22.37 5.47
N GLU A 276 10.20 -22.60 4.43
CA GLU A 276 9.74 -23.20 3.18
C GLU A 276 9.71 -24.74 3.27
N VAL A 277 9.09 -25.35 2.27
CA VAL A 277 8.94 -26.82 2.11
C VAL A 277 10.29 -27.57 2.17
N SER A 278 11.40 -26.92 1.86
CA SER A 278 12.75 -27.53 1.87
C SER A 278 13.88 -26.65 2.44
N SER A 279 13.56 -25.51 3.07
CA SER A 279 14.57 -24.53 3.50
C SER A 279 14.18 -23.83 4.80
N THR A 280 15.13 -23.67 5.72
CA THR A 280 14.98 -22.87 6.94
C THR A 280 15.54 -21.46 6.73
N MET A 281 14.77 -20.42 7.05
CA MET A 281 15.17 -19.01 6.88
C MET A 281 14.30 -18.10 7.76
N GLY A 282 14.69 -16.84 7.95
CA GLY A 282 13.87 -15.84 8.66
C GLY A 282 13.48 -16.27 10.07
N PHE A 283 14.45 -16.81 10.83
CA PHE A 283 14.29 -17.40 12.17
C PHE A 283 13.35 -18.63 12.23
N CYS A 284 12.81 -19.11 11.10
CA CYS A 284 11.81 -20.15 11.03
C CYS A 284 12.41 -21.52 10.67
N LEU A 285 12.15 -22.52 11.52
CA LEU A 285 12.67 -23.89 11.35
C LEU A 285 11.62 -24.89 10.84
N PHE A 286 10.37 -24.76 11.31
CA PHE A 286 9.21 -25.50 10.82
C PHE A 286 8.02 -24.55 10.73
N ASN A 287 7.20 -24.70 9.69
CA ASN A 287 6.10 -23.78 9.44
C ASN A 287 4.87 -24.14 10.30
N ASN A 288 4.83 -23.58 11.51
CA ASN A 288 3.85 -23.87 12.56
C ASN A 288 2.39 -23.81 12.08
N THR A 289 2.01 -22.73 11.39
CA THR A 289 0.64 -22.48 10.92
C THR A 289 0.25 -23.39 9.74
N CYS A 290 1.17 -23.64 8.80
CA CYS A 290 0.95 -24.58 7.70
C CYS A 290 0.78 -26.03 8.19
N ILE A 291 1.62 -26.47 9.14
CA ILE A 291 1.53 -27.82 9.73
C ILE A 291 0.19 -27.97 10.46
N ALA A 292 -0.15 -27.02 11.34
CA ALA A 292 -1.42 -27.05 12.08
C ALA A 292 -2.65 -27.06 11.14
N SER A 293 -2.59 -26.32 10.02
CA SER A 293 -3.61 -26.33 8.97
C SER A 293 -3.82 -27.73 8.39
N ARG A 294 -2.73 -28.41 7.97
CA ARG A 294 -2.81 -29.75 7.38
C ARG A 294 -3.20 -30.83 8.37
N VAL A 295 -2.79 -30.73 9.64
CA VAL A 295 -3.26 -31.65 10.70
C VAL A 295 -4.76 -31.48 10.91
N CYS A 296 -5.26 -30.24 11.03
CA CYS A 296 -6.69 -29.99 11.26
C CYS A 296 -7.56 -30.38 10.05
N GLN A 297 -7.11 -30.13 8.82
CA GLN A 297 -7.79 -30.64 7.61
C GLN A 297 -7.82 -32.17 7.57
N ASN A 298 -6.75 -32.85 8.03
CA ASN A 298 -6.69 -34.31 8.02
C ASN A 298 -7.55 -34.97 9.10
N GLU A 299 -7.58 -34.43 10.31
CA GLU A 299 -8.32 -34.96 11.46
C GLU A 299 -9.81 -34.58 11.43
N PHE A 300 -10.14 -33.35 11.00
CA PHE A 300 -11.50 -32.80 11.07
C PHE A 300 -12.11 -32.52 9.69
N ARG A 301 -11.88 -33.40 8.71
CA ARG A 301 -12.26 -33.26 7.28
C ARG A 301 -13.68 -32.73 7.02
N GLU A 302 -14.64 -33.11 7.84
CA GLU A 302 -16.06 -32.71 7.73
C GLU A 302 -16.37 -31.31 8.29
N LYS A 303 -15.46 -30.75 9.10
CA LYS A 303 -15.64 -29.49 9.86
C LYS A 303 -14.55 -28.44 9.55
N CYS A 304 -13.51 -28.84 8.82
CA CYS A 304 -12.30 -28.08 8.52
C CYS A 304 -11.86 -28.41 7.08
N ARG A 305 -12.53 -27.80 6.10
CA ARG A 305 -12.14 -27.90 4.69
C ARG A 305 -11.42 -26.63 4.26
N LYS A 306 -12.09 -25.48 4.38
CA LYS A 306 -11.60 -24.15 4.00
C LYS A 306 -10.91 -23.47 5.18
N ILE A 307 -9.63 -23.13 5.06
CA ILE A 307 -8.89 -22.36 6.09
C ILE A 307 -8.45 -21.02 5.50
N LEU A 308 -8.72 -19.94 6.21
CA LEU A 308 -8.06 -18.65 5.99
C LEU A 308 -6.80 -18.61 6.86
N ILE A 309 -5.64 -18.41 6.25
CA ILE A 309 -4.42 -18.00 6.92
C ILE A 309 -4.22 -16.52 6.61
N LEU A 310 -4.37 -15.67 7.63
CA LEU A 310 -4.00 -14.26 7.54
C LEU A 310 -2.63 -14.07 8.21
N ASP A 311 -1.70 -13.48 7.48
CA ASP A 311 -0.41 -13.03 7.98
C ASP A 311 -0.41 -11.50 8.13
N TRP A 312 -0.21 -11.03 9.36
CA TRP A 312 -0.06 -9.60 9.68
C TRP A 312 1.33 -9.26 10.25
N ASP A 313 2.27 -10.20 10.18
CA ASP A 313 3.69 -9.91 10.38
C ASP A 313 4.16 -8.86 9.36
N VAL A 314 5.14 -8.04 9.74
CA VAL A 314 5.63 -6.99 8.83
C VAL A 314 6.42 -7.56 7.64
N HIS A 315 6.82 -8.83 7.71
CA HIS A 315 7.53 -9.55 6.65
C HIS A 315 6.58 -10.48 5.88
N HIS A 316 6.90 -10.75 4.61
CA HIS A 316 6.14 -11.72 3.81
C HIS A 316 6.43 -13.15 4.25
N GLY A 317 5.41 -13.88 4.73
CA GLY A 317 5.46 -15.33 4.97
C GLY A 317 5.57 -16.15 3.68
N ASN A 318 6.71 -16.04 2.99
CA ASN A 318 7.06 -16.75 1.76
C ASN A 318 6.88 -18.27 1.88
N GLY A 319 7.19 -18.85 3.04
CA GLY A 319 6.96 -20.26 3.36
C GLY A 319 5.47 -20.63 3.33
N CYS A 320 4.61 -19.80 3.92
CA CYS A 320 3.16 -20.00 3.90
C CYS A 320 2.58 -19.88 2.48
N GLN A 321 2.98 -18.85 1.73
CA GLN A 321 2.60 -18.68 0.33
C GLN A 321 2.98 -19.91 -0.50
N LYS A 322 4.23 -20.37 -0.42
CA LYS A 322 4.73 -21.49 -1.24
C LYS A 322 4.13 -22.84 -0.85
N ALA A 323 3.84 -23.07 0.43
CA ALA A 323 3.21 -24.31 0.91
C ALA A 323 1.79 -24.53 0.35
N PHE A 324 1.08 -23.45 -0.01
CA PHE A 324 -0.33 -23.51 -0.41
C PHE A 324 -0.66 -22.89 -1.77
N TYR A 325 0.34 -22.45 -2.54
CA TYR A 325 0.19 -21.68 -3.79
C TYR A 325 -0.71 -22.29 -4.88
N SER A 326 -1.10 -23.56 -4.76
CA SER A 326 -2.02 -24.26 -5.69
C SER A 326 -3.19 -24.98 -5.01
N ASP A 327 -3.47 -24.71 -3.74
CA ASP A 327 -4.59 -25.31 -3.01
C ASP A 327 -5.86 -24.41 -3.07
N PRO A 328 -7.01 -24.90 -3.56
CA PRO A 328 -8.25 -24.13 -3.58
C PRO A 328 -8.90 -23.95 -2.19
N ASN A 329 -8.47 -24.70 -1.18
CA ASN A 329 -9.08 -24.76 0.15
C ASN A 329 -8.26 -24.04 1.23
N ILE A 330 -7.10 -23.48 0.91
CA ILE A 330 -6.36 -22.57 1.79
C ILE A 330 -6.32 -21.20 1.12
N LEU A 331 -6.88 -20.19 1.78
CA LEU A 331 -6.72 -18.80 1.38
C LEU A 331 -5.60 -18.19 2.22
N TYR A 332 -4.51 -17.78 1.57
CA TYR A 332 -3.43 -17.01 2.22
C TYR A 332 -3.58 -15.52 1.87
N ILE A 333 -3.60 -14.68 2.90
CA ILE A 333 -3.58 -13.21 2.78
C ILE A 333 -2.41 -12.69 3.62
N SER A 334 -1.59 -11.77 3.10
CA SER A 334 -0.44 -11.19 3.81
C SER A 334 -0.38 -9.67 3.67
N ILE A 335 -0.19 -8.95 4.78
CA ILE A 335 -0.03 -7.48 4.83
C ILE A 335 1.37 -7.13 5.37
N HIS A 336 2.32 -6.93 4.46
CA HIS A 336 3.75 -6.83 4.79
C HIS A 336 4.41 -5.62 4.12
N VAL A 337 5.58 -5.21 4.60
CA VAL A 337 6.43 -4.23 3.93
C VAL A 337 7.23 -4.92 2.82
N HIS A 338 7.29 -4.31 1.63
CA HIS A 338 7.96 -4.89 0.45
C HIS A 338 8.97 -3.93 -0.17
N MET A 339 8.61 -2.64 -0.26
CA MET A 339 9.47 -1.57 -0.80
C MET A 339 10.02 -1.86 -2.22
N ASP A 340 9.18 -2.39 -3.12
CA ASP A 340 9.56 -3.01 -4.41
C ASP A 340 10.75 -3.99 -4.28
N GLY A 341 10.54 -5.06 -3.50
CA GLY A 341 11.48 -6.17 -3.32
C GLY A 341 12.75 -5.85 -2.53
N LYS A 342 12.79 -4.72 -1.82
CA LYS A 342 13.98 -4.24 -1.07
C LYS A 342 13.90 -4.51 0.43
N PHE A 343 12.73 -4.85 0.97
CA PHE A 343 12.56 -5.25 2.37
C PHE A 343 12.52 -6.77 2.50
N TYR A 344 12.97 -7.30 3.65
CA TYR A 344 13.11 -8.74 3.91
C TYR A 344 11.76 -9.49 3.76
N PRO A 345 11.70 -10.66 3.09
CA PRO A 345 12.79 -11.51 2.59
C PRO A 345 13.43 -11.10 1.24
N ALA A 346 13.03 -9.95 0.69
CA ALA A 346 13.46 -9.37 -0.58
C ALA A 346 13.03 -10.16 -1.84
N GLY A 347 13.12 -9.49 -2.99
CA GLY A 347 12.66 -10.02 -4.28
C GLY A 347 11.14 -9.93 -4.50
N ASP A 348 10.69 -10.56 -5.58
CA ASP A 348 9.37 -10.30 -6.16
C ASP A 348 8.25 -11.21 -5.61
N ASP A 349 8.56 -12.31 -4.90
CA ASP A 349 7.59 -13.30 -4.42
C ASP A 349 6.45 -12.68 -3.57
N GLY A 350 6.74 -11.62 -2.81
CA GLY A 350 5.77 -10.87 -2.01
C GLY A 350 4.89 -9.88 -2.80
N ASP A 351 5.13 -9.67 -4.09
CA ASP A 351 4.37 -8.69 -4.88
C ASP A 351 2.89 -9.07 -5.05
N MET A 352 2.06 -8.04 -5.25
CA MET A 352 0.61 -8.11 -5.48
C MET A 352 0.20 -8.94 -6.70
N LEU A 353 1.08 -9.15 -7.68
CA LEU A 353 0.82 -9.99 -8.85
C LEU A 353 0.78 -11.50 -8.53
N HIS A 354 1.33 -11.95 -7.39
CA HIS A 354 1.39 -13.36 -7.00
C HIS A 354 0.05 -13.86 -6.44
N CYS A 355 -0.87 -14.21 -7.35
CA CYS A 355 -2.26 -14.57 -7.06
C CYS A 355 -2.53 -16.07 -6.83
N GLY A 356 -1.50 -16.90 -6.74
CA GLY A 356 -1.61 -18.37 -6.74
C GLY A 356 -1.56 -18.97 -8.15
N ALA A 357 -1.65 -20.28 -8.26
CA ALA A 357 -1.53 -21.03 -9.51
C ALA A 357 -2.47 -22.25 -9.58
N GLY A 358 -2.87 -22.63 -10.80
CA GLY A 358 -3.73 -23.79 -11.03
C GLY A 358 -5.05 -23.68 -10.23
N PRO A 359 -5.46 -24.72 -9.48
CA PRO A 359 -6.64 -24.65 -8.63
C PRO A 359 -6.59 -23.60 -7.51
N GLY A 360 -5.40 -23.18 -7.06
CA GLY A 360 -5.19 -22.14 -6.05
C GLY A 360 -5.15 -20.71 -6.59
N LEU A 361 -5.46 -20.49 -7.87
CA LEU A 361 -5.54 -19.14 -8.43
C LEU A 361 -6.67 -18.35 -7.77
N GLY A 362 -6.38 -17.12 -7.33
CA GLY A 362 -7.30 -16.31 -6.51
C GLY A 362 -7.39 -16.80 -5.05
N LYS A 363 -6.37 -17.50 -4.55
CA LYS A 363 -6.26 -17.93 -3.14
C LYS A 363 -4.96 -17.48 -2.47
N ASN A 364 -4.16 -16.67 -3.16
CA ASN A 364 -3.03 -15.93 -2.58
C ASN A 364 -3.27 -14.42 -2.77
N VAL A 365 -3.17 -13.65 -1.69
CA VAL A 365 -3.42 -12.19 -1.70
C VAL A 365 -2.31 -11.47 -0.93
N ASN A 366 -1.38 -10.87 -1.66
CA ASN A 366 -0.36 -10.01 -1.07
C ASN A 366 -0.83 -8.54 -1.08
N ILE A 367 -0.60 -7.85 0.04
CA ILE A 367 -0.79 -6.40 0.19
C ILE A 367 0.58 -5.79 0.52
N PRO A 368 1.42 -5.50 -0.49
CA PRO A 368 2.81 -5.09 -0.31
C PRO A 368 2.95 -3.58 -0.08
N TRP A 369 3.32 -3.16 1.12
CA TRP A 369 3.58 -1.75 1.40
C TRP A 369 4.88 -1.26 0.74
N LEU A 370 4.78 -0.18 -0.04
CA LEU A 370 5.94 0.46 -0.70
C LEU A 370 6.87 1.19 0.29
N THR A 371 6.38 1.48 1.49
CA THR A 371 7.11 2.24 2.51
C THR A 371 6.86 1.66 3.90
N LYS A 372 7.86 1.80 4.78
CA LYS A 372 7.66 1.74 6.23
C LYS A 372 6.78 2.91 6.73
N GLY A 373 6.38 2.86 7.99
CA GLY A 373 5.62 3.92 8.64
C GLY A 373 4.10 3.86 8.45
N MET A 374 3.57 2.76 7.93
CA MET A 374 2.13 2.49 7.91
C MET A 374 1.60 2.33 9.35
N GLY A 375 0.34 2.71 9.60
CA GLY A 375 -0.30 2.63 10.92
C GLY A 375 -1.76 2.19 10.86
N ASP A 376 -2.49 2.50 11.94
CA ASP A 376 -3.87 2.04 12.16
C ASP A 376 -4.81 2.31 10.97
N GLY A 377 -4.78 3.52 10.41
CA GLY A 377 -5.58 3.89 9.24
C GLY A 377 -5.31 3.05 8.00
N ASP A 378 -4.03 2.72 7.73
CA ASP A 378 -3.62 1.93 6.57
C ASP A 378 -4.07 0.46 6.70
N TYR A 379 -3.81 -0.15 7.86
CA TYR A 379 -4.20 -1.53 8.15
C TYR A 379 -5.72 -1.70 8.20
N MET A 380 -6.45 -0.78 8.83
CA MET A 380 -7.92 -0.82 8.83
C MET A 380 -8.51 -0.60 7.44
N TYR A 381 -7.92 0.23 6.59
CA TYR A 381 -8.36 0.41 5.20
C TYR A 381 -8.13 -0.87 4.38
N ALA A 382 -6.96 -1.50 4.48
CA ALA A 382 -6.69 -2.80 3.86
C ALA A 382 -7.68 -3.89 4.33
N PHE A 383 -7.99 -3.92 5.63
CA PHE A 383 -8.97 -4.86 6.19
C PHE A 383 -10.38 -4.66 5.62
N GLN A 384 -10.85 -3.41 5.56
CA GLN A 384 -12.19 -3.06 5.12
C GLN A 384 -12.38 -3.21 3.59
N GLN A 385 -11.34 -2.91 2.81
CA GLN A 385 -11.43 -2.90 1.33
C GLN A 385 -11.01 -4.23 0.68
N VAL A 386 -10.10 -5.00 1.30
CA VAL A 386 -9.54 -6.23 0.69
C VAL A 386 -9.72 -7.45 1.59
N VAL A 387 -9.18 -7.46 2.82
CA VAL A 387 -9.11 -8.69 3.63
C VAL A 387 -10.48 -9.25 3.93
N MET A 388 -11.37 -8.45 4.53
CA MET A 388 -12.68 -8.92 4.98
C MET A 388 -13.64 -9.24 3.81
N PRO A 389 -13.71 -8.45 2.72
CA PRO A 389 -14.47 -8.84 1.53
C PRO A 389 -14.03 -10.20 0.94
N ILE A 390 -12.73 -10.43 0.73
CA ILE A 390 -12.24 -11.71 0.19
C ILE A 390 -12.47 -12.86 1.18
N ALA A 391 -12.24 -12.62 2.47
CA ALA A 391 -12.48 -13.62 3.52
C ALA A 391 -13.96 -14.00 3.67
N GLN A 392 -14.88 -13.04 3.49
CA GLN A 392 -16.32 -13.30 3.48
C GLN A 392 -16.78 -14.02 2.21
N GLU A 393 -16.23 -13.70 1.03
CA GLU A 393 -16.48 -14.46 -0.21
C GLU A 393 -15.96 -15.91 -0.10
N PHE A 394 -14.82 -16.11 0.56
CA PHE A 394 -14.23 -17.44 0.76
C PHE A 394 -14.96 -18.29 1.80
N ASP A 395 -15.59 -17.67 2.82
CA ASP A 395 -16.37 -18.34 3.86
C ASP A 395 -15.56 -19.46 4.56
N PRO A 396 -14.47 -19.14 5.29
CA PRO A 396 -13.59 -20.15 5.88
C PRO A 396 -14.29 -20.92 7.01
N ASP A 397 -14.05 -22.24 7.07
CA ASP A 397 -14.43 -23.07 8.23
C ASP A 397 -13.59 -22.74 9.47
N PHE A 398 -12.42 -22.12 9.28
CA PHE A 398 -11.43 -21.82 10.30
C PHE A 398 -10.52 -20.66 9.91
N VAL A 399 -10.16 -19.81 10.87
CA VAL A 399 -9.17 -18.74 10.67
C VAL A 399 -7.94 -19.01 11.54
N ILE A 400 -6.77 -19.01 10.91
CA ILE A 400 -5.47 -18.96 11.58
C ILE A 400 -4.86 -17.59 11.29
N VAL A 401 -4.36 -16.93 12.33
CA VAL A 401 -3.57 -15.71 12.20
C VAL A 401 -2.10 -16.05 12.46
N ALA A 402 -1.26 -15.90 11.44
CA ALA A 402 0.18 -15.79 11.57
C ALA A 402 0.47 -14.39 12.14
N ALA A 403 0.79 -14.34 13.43
CA ALA A 403 0.64 -13.16 14.26
C ALA A 403 2.00 -12.58 14.67
N GLY A 404 2.65 -11.90 13.74
CA GLY A 404 3.75 -11.00 14.04
C GLY A 404 3.30 -9.73 14.77
N PHE A 405 4.20 -9.13 15.53
CA PHE A 405 3.96 -7.85 16.21
C PHE A 405 5.11 -6.85 16.01
N ASP A 406 5.80 -6.94 14.87
CA ASP A 406 6.85 -6.03 14.39
C ASP A 406 6.32 -4.93 13.46
N ALA A 407 5.10 -5.06 12.93
CA ALA A 407 4.38 -3.90 12.39
C ALA A 407 3.93 -2.92 13.52
N ALA A 408 4.08 -3.32 14.79
CA ALA A 408 3.63 -2.55 15.94
C ALA A 408 4.51 -1.32 16.24
N ALA A 409 3.86 -0.24 16.68
CA ALA A 409 4.53 1.00 17.05
C ALA A 409 5.68 0.77 18.07
N GLY A 410 6.89 1.15 17.67
CA GLY A 410 8.10 1.01 18.48
C GLY A 410 8.96 -0.21 18.17
N ASP A 411 8.57 -1.07 17.22
CA ASP A 411 9.49 -2.06 16.66
C ASP A 411 10.37 -1.44 15.58
N GLU A 412 11.69 -1.58 15.70
CA GLU A 412 12.67 -0.93 14.83
C GLU A 412 12.92 -1.72 13.53
N LEU A 413 12.67 -3.04 13.53
CA LEU A 413 12.87 -3.89 12.35
C LEU A 413 11.73 -3.73 11.35
N GLY A 414 10.47 -3.74 11.81
CA GLY A 414 9.34 -3.38 10.96
C GLY A 414 9.26 -1.88 10.67
N GLY A 415 9.41 -1.04 11.69
CA GLY A 415 9.35 0.42 11.54
C GLY A 415 7.98 0.94 11.09
N CYS A 416 6.91 0.25 11.47
CA CYS A 416 5.52 0.69 11.31
C CYS A 416 4.94 1.14 12.66
N PHE A 417 3.71 1.65 12.63
CA PHE A 417 3.07 2.34 13.76
C PHE A 417 1.71 1.74 14.15
N VAL A 418 1.50 0.45 13.89
CA VAL A 418 0.25 -0.25 14.25
C VAL A 418 0.10 -0.30 15.78
N SER A 419 -1.04 0.16 16.29
CA SER A 419 -1.31 0.19 17.73
C SER A 419 -1.85 -1.15 18.24
N PRO A 420 -1.70 -1.46 19.55
CA PRO A 420 -2.38 -2.60 20.17
C PRO A 420 -3.90 -2.59 19.96
N ALA A 421 -4.52 -1.41 19.86
CA ALA A 421 -5.94 -1.29 19.56
C ALA A 421 -6.25 -1.71 18.11
N CYS A 422 -5.41 -1.39 17.13
CA CYS A 422 -5.59 -1.87 15.75
C CYS A 422 -5.52 -3.40 15.68
N TYR A 423 -4.58 -4.05 16.37
CA TYR A 423 -4.57 -5.51 16.48
C TYR A 423 -5.85 -6.08 17.11
N ALA A 424 -6.44 -5.40 18.10
CA ALA A 424 -7.74 -5.77 18.64
C ALA A 424 -8.89 -5.61 17.62
N HIS A 425 -8.95 -4.51 16.86
CA HIS A 425 -9.96 -4.33 15.79
C HIS A 425 -9.82 -5.37 14.68
N MET A 426 -8.60 -5.62 14.21
CA MET A 426 -8.30 -6.68 13.23
C MET A 426 -8.76 -8.06 13.73
N THR A 427 -8.46 -8.40 15.00
CA THR A 427 -8.94 -9.64 15.64
C THR A 427 -10.47 -9.71 15.68
N HIS A 428 -11.13 -8.62 16.04
CA HIS A 428 -12.58 -8.55 16.18
C HIS A 428 -13.30 -8.76 14.83
N MET A 429 -12.78 -8.19 13.74
CA MET A 429 -13.31 -8.42 12.39
C MET A 429 -13.19 -9.90 11.99
N LEU A 430 -12.05 -10.55 12.25
CA LEU A 430 -11.83 -11.96 11.91
C LEU A 430 -12.72 -12.91 12.73
N MET A 431 -13.06 -12.54 13.97
CA MET A 431 -13.98 -13.30 14.82
C MET A 431 -15.43 -13.34 14.30
N THR A 432 -15.81 -12.57 13.28
CA THR A 432 -17.11 -12.73 12.61
C THR A 432 -17.14 -13.88 11.60
N LEU A 433 -15.98 -14.43 11.23
CA LEU A 433 -15.82 -15.54 10.30
C LEU A 433 -15.82 -16.89 11.05
N ALA A 434 -15.97 -18.00 10.33
CA ALA A 434 -15.79 -19.36 10.86
C ALA A 434 -16.62 -19.71 12.12
N GLY A 435 -17.71 -18.98 12.40
CA GLY A 435 -18.45 -19.10 13.66
C GLY A 435 -17.64 -18.71 14.91
N GLY A 436 -16.63 -17.85 14.76
CA GLY A 436 -15.71 -17.44 15.83
C GLY A 436 -14.50 -18.36 16.04
N LYS A 437 -14.36 -19.43 15.24
CA LYS A 437 -13.20 -20.35 15.30
C LYS A 437 -11.93 -19.68 14.78
N VAL A 438 -11.22 -18.98 15.67
CA VAL A 438 -9.96 -18.28 15.38
C VAL A 438 -8.82 -18.84 16.24
N ALA A 439 -7.69 -19.18 15.62
CA ALA A 439 -6.42 -19.43 16.30
C ALA A 439 -5.40 -18.34 15.95
N VAL A 440 -4.74 -17.77 16.95
CA VAL A 440 -3.67 -16.77 16.78
C VAL A 440 -2.34 -17.41 17.14
N CYS A 441 -1.42 -17.55 16.19
CA CYS A 441 -0.12 -18.18 16.39
C CYS A 441 1.00 -17.15 16.29
N LEU A 442 1.85 -17.04 17.32
CA LEU A 442 2.90 -16.02 17.36
C LEU A 442 3.99 -16.25 16.30
N GLU A 443 4.33 -15.20 15.55
CA GLU A 443 5.43 -15.16 14.58
C GLU A 443 6.52 -14.15 15.03
N GLY A 444 6.71 -13.03 14.34
CA GLY A 444 7.69 -11.97 14.63
C GLY A 444 7.28 -10.94 15.71
N GLY A 445 7.93 -9.77 15.70
CA GLY A 445 7.85 -8.75 16.75
C GLY A 445 8.94 -8.87 17.82
N TYR A 446 9.74 -7.82 18.00
CA TYR A 446 11.03 -7.86 18.71
C TYR A 446 11.12 -6.82 19.83
N ASN A 447 10.36 -5.71 19.76
CA ASN A 447 10.18 -4.82 20.91
C ASN A 447 9.30 -5.49 22.00
N PHE A 448 9.92 -5.90 23.13
CA PHE A 448 9.25 -6.57 24.25
C PHE A 448 8.02 -5.84 24.81
N ARG A 449 7.94 -4.50 24.72
CA ARG A 449 6.77 -3.75 25.18
C ARG A 449 5.65 -3.83 24.14
N SER A 450 5.96 -3.59 22.87
CA SER A 450 4.98 -3.54 21.79
C SER A 450 4.35 -4.92 21.57
N ILE A 451 5.15 -5.98 21.48
CA ILE A 451 4.66 -7.37 21.36
C ILE A 451 3.73 -7.76 22.52
N SER A 452 4.10 -7.45 23.77
CA SER A 452 3.32 -7.83 24.94
C SER A 452 1.98 -7.09 25.01
N LYS A 453 1.96 -5.77 24.73
CA LYS A 453 0.71 -5.00 24.73
C LYS A 453 -0.21 -5.37 23.56
N SER A 454 0.33 -5.62 22.37
CA SER A 454 -0.47 -6.06 21.22
C SER A 454 -1.05 -7.47 21.43
N ALA A 455 -0.24 -8.43 21.91
CA ALA A 455 -0.72 -9.77 22.25
C ALA A 455 -1.79 -9.75 23.37
N LEU A 456 -1.66 -8.87 24.37
CA LEU A 456 -2.71 -8.66 25.39
C LEU A 456 -4.02 -8.14 24.78
N ALA A 457 -3.96 -7.16 23.88
CA ALA A 457 -5.14 -6.58 23.25
C ALA A 457 -5.87 -7.58 22.33
N VAL A 458 -5.12 -8.38 21.56
CA VAL A 458 -5.65 -9.53 20.81
C VAL A 458 -6.32 -10.53 21.76
N THR A 459 -5.64 -10.92 22.85
CA THR A 459 -6.16 -11.92 23.79
C THR A 459 -7.45 -11.48 24.48
N ARG A 460 -7.55 -10.21 24.89
CA ARG A 460 -8.79 -9.60 25.42
C ARG A 460 -9.94 -9.66 24.41
N THR A 461 -9.65 -9.36 23.15
CA THR A 461 -10.64 -9.43 22.07
C THR A 461 -11.13 -10.87 21.87
N LEU A 462 -10.23 -11.86 21.83
CA LEU A 462 -10.58 -13.29 21.76
C LEU A 462 -11.50 -13.72 22.91
N MET A 463 -11.19 -13.25 24.13
CA MET A 463 -12.03 -13.50 25.33
C MET A 463 -13.42 -12.88 25.22
N GLY A 464 -13.58 -11.79 24.47
CA GLY A 464 -14.85 -11.12 24.20
C GLY A 464 -14.94 -9.69 24.75
N GLU A 465 -13.83 -9.09 25.17
CA GLU A 465 -13.79 -7.65 25.49
C GLU A 465 -13.87 -6.84 24.17
N PRO A 466 -14.61 -5.71 24.14
CA PRO A 466 -14.65 -4.85 22.97
C PRO A 466 -13.29 -4.15 22.76
N PRO A 467 -12.79 -4.03 21.52
CA PRO A 467 -11.55 -3.31 21.22
C PRO A 467 -11.57 -1.84 21.70
N ASP A 468 -10.42 -1.36 22.17
CA ASP A 468 -10.20 0.06 22.48
C ASP A 468 -10.47 0.97 21.26
N ARG A 469 -10.85 2.23 21.51
CA ARG A 469 -11.10 3.20 20.43
C ARG A 469 -9.80 3.54 19.69
N LEU A 470 -9.78 3.32 18.38
CA LEU A 470 -8.73 3.87 17.50
C LEU A 470 -8.79 5.39 17.46
N LEU A 471 -7.62 6.02 17.36
CA LEU A 471 -7.54 7.45 17.03
C LEU A 471 -7.96 7.64 15.55
N PRO A 472 -8.76 8.67 15.23
CA PRO A 472 -9.21 8.91 13.87
C PRO A 472 -7.99 9.25 12.99
N THR A 473 -7.58 8.29 12.17
CA THR A 473 -6.44 8.37 11.27
C THR A 473 -6.89 7.95 9.88
N ALA A 474 -6.64 8.80 8.89
CA ALA A 474 -6.85 8.43 7.50
C ALA A 474 -5.75 7.45 7.04
N ALA A 475 -6.08 6.56 6.10
CA ALA A 475 -5.06 5.82 5.37
C ALA A 475 -4.18 6.78 4.56
N THR A 476 -2.89 6.48 4.47
CA THR A 476 -1.94 7.23 3.65
C THR A 476 -2.25 7.06 2.16
N ASN A 477 -1.90 8.05 1.33
CA ASN A 477 -2.08 7.97 -0.12
C ASN A 477 -1.39 6.72 -0.72
N SER A 478 -0.25 6.30 -0.16
CA SER A 478 0.48 5.08 -0.56
C SER A 478 -0.32 3.81 -0.27
N ALA A 479 -0.91 3.68 0.93
CA ALA A 479 -1.78 2.56 1.25
C ALA A 479 -3.07 2.56 0.40
N VAL A 480 -3.66 3.74 0.13
CA VAL A 480 -4.83 3.87 -0.75
C VAL A 480 -4.52 3.46 -2.19
N GLU A 481 -3.35 3.84 -2.71
CA GLU A 481 -2.87 3.40 -4.03
C GLU A 481 -2.70 1.86 -4.07
N ILE A 482 -1.98 1.29 -3.11
CA ILE A 482 -1.69 -0.15 -3.06
C ILE A 482 -2.95 -0.99 -2.87
N VAL A 483 -3.83 -0.63 -1.94
CA VAL A 483 -5.08 -1.35 -1.69
C VAL A 483 -5.99 -1.31 -2.93
N ARG A 484 -5.98 -0.22 -3.71
CA ARG A 484 -6.66 -0.15 -5.02
C ARG A 484 -5.98 -1.02 -6.08
N GLN A 485 -4.65 -1.04 -6.16
CA GLN A 485 -3.91 -1.89 -7.10
C GLN A 485 -4.14 -3.39 -6.83
N VAL A 486 -4.08 -3.81 -5.57
CA VAL A 486 -4.43 -5.17 -5.13
C VAL A 486 -5.88 -5.49 -5.47
N SER A 487 -6.83 -4.58 -5.21
CA SER A 487 -8.25 -4.77 -5.57
C SER A 487 -8.46 -4.96 -7.07
N MET A 488 -7.78 -4.18 -7.92
CA MET A 488 -7.84 -4.32 -9.38
C MET A 488 -7.27 -5.65 -9.86
N ILE A 489 -6.17 -6.13 -9.26
CA ILE A 489 -5.55 -7.41 -9.62
C ILE A 489 -6.43 -8.59 -9.17
N GLN A 490 -6.88 -8.58 -7.91
CA GLN A 490 -7.72 -9.64 -7.37
C GLN A 490 -9.09 -9.73 -8.07
N SER A 491 -9.60 -8.63 -8.64
CA SER A 491 -10.82 -8.65 -9.47
C SER A 491 -10.74 -9.54 -10.71
N LYS A 492 -9.53 -9.87 -11.19
CA LYS A 492 -9.28 -10.69 -12.38
C LYS A 492 -9.31 -12.18 -12.07
N VAL A 493 -9.18 -12.54 -10.79
CA VAL A 493 -9.04 -13.93 -10.31
C VAL A 493 -10.15 -14.35 -9.33
N SER A 494 -10.76 -13.41 -8.59
CA SER A 494 -11.95 -13.70 -7.78
C SER A 494 -13.24 -13.60 -8.60
N THR A 495 -14.20 -14.46 -8.33
CA THR A 495 -15.40 -14.61 -9.16
C THR A 495 -16.52 -13.62 -8.81
N ASN A 496 -16.56 -13.05 -7.61
CA ASN A 496 -17.65 -12.15 -7.17
C ASN A 496 -17.18 -10.76 -6.70
N TRP A 497 -15.97 -10.32 -7.08
CA TRP A 497 -15.52 -8.96 -6.80
C TRP A 497 -16.47 -7.90 -7.41
N LEU A 498 -16.75 -6.83 -6.65
CA LEU A 498 -17.70 -5.78 -7.04
C LEU A 498 -17.29 -4.99 -8.29
N TYR A 499 -15.99 -4.83 -8.51
CA TYR A 499 -15.42 -4.08 -9.64
C TYR A 499 -14.63 -5.03 -10.54
N LYS A 500 -15.26 -5.63 -11.54
CA LYS A 500 -14.56 -6.53 -12.47
C LYS A 500 -13.85 -5.72 -13.56
N ASP A 501 -12.53 -5.79 -13.61
CA ASP A 501 -11.73 -5.23 -14.71
C ASP A 501 -12.27 -5.74 -16.08
N PRO A 502 -12.44 -4.88 -17.11
CA PRO A 502 -12.84 -5.27 -18.46
C PRO A 502 -12.28 -6.61 -18.93
N VAL A 503 -13.20 -7.56 -19.13
CA VAL A 503 -12.91 -8.99 -19.27
C VAL A 503 -11.89 -9.26 -20.38
N ASN A 504 -10.90 -10.10 -20.05
CA ASN A 504 -9.74 -10.52 -20.86
C ASN A 504 -8.53 -9.56 -20.91
N GLY A 505 -8.55 -8.38 -20.28
CA GLY A 505 -7.33 -7.63 -19.94
C GLY A 505 -6.44 -7.14 -21.10
N VAL A 506 -6.93 -7.19 -22.34
CA VAL A 506 -6.26 -6.66 -23.55
C VAL A 506 -7.20 -5.65 -24.22
N VAL A 507 -7.15 -4.41 -23.74
CA VAL A 507 -7.79 -3.28 -24.42
C VAL A 507 -6.89 -2.82 -25.55
N PHE A 508 -7.21 -3.25 -26.78
CA PHE A 508 -6.60 -2.69 -27.99
C PHE A 508 -7.10 -1.25 -28.18
N GLY A 509 -6.22 -0.27 -28.01
CA GLY A 509 -6.54 1.15 -28.14
C GLY A 509 -5.29 2.03 -28.11
N GLU A 510 -5.47 3.32 -28.39
CA GLU A 510 -4.42 4.33 -28.28
C GLU A 510 -4.50 5.01 -26.90
N ARG A 511 -3.36 5.51 -26.38
CA ARG A 511 -3.37 6.19 -25.08
C ARG A 511 -4.01 7.56 -25.22
N LEU A 512 -4.90 7.89 -24.30
CA LEU A 512 -5.75 9.07 -24.45
C LEU A 512 -4.97 10.38 -24.48
N HIS A 513 -3.77 10.47 -23.89
CA HIS A 513 -2.90 11.64 -24.05
C HIS A 513 -2.41 11.87 -25.49
N ASP A 514 -2.17 10.81 -26.28
CA ASP A 514 -1.79 10.96 -27.69
C ASP A 514 -3.01 11.49 -28.49
N ILE A 515 -4.20 10.91 -28.24
CA ILE A 515 -5.47 11.30 -28.88
C ILE A 515 -5.83 12.76 -28.55
N ILE A 516 -5.76 13.14 -27.26
CA ILE A 516 -6.04 14.50 -26.81
C ILE A 516 -5.04 15.48 -27.43
N ARG A 517 -3.75 15.15 -27.50
CA ARG A 517 -2.76 16.08 -28.06
C ARG A 517 -2.94 16.30 -29.56
N GLU A 518 -3.31 15.27 -30.33
CA GLU A 518 -3.68 15.43 -31.75
C GLU A 518 -4.99 16.26 -31.91
N TRP A 519 -5.98 16.03 -31.03
CA TRP A 519 -7.20 16.84 -30.98
C TRP A 519 -6.92 18.31 -30.65
N GLN A 520 -6.09 18.60 -29.64
CA GLN A 520 -5.65 19.95 -29.27
C GLN A 520 -4.94 20.63 -30.44
N ALA A 521 -3.97 19.93 -31.05
CA ALA A 521 -3.20 20.47 -32.16
C ALA A 521 -4.06 20.87 -33.35
N LYS A 522 -5.12 20.09 -33.63
CA LYS A 522 -6.11 20.45 -34.64
C LYS A 522 -6.90 21.70 -34.26
N HIS A 523 -7.42 21.81 -33.03
CA HIS A 523 -8.22 22.98 -32.62
C HIS A 523 -7.37 24.25 -32.56
N LEU A 524 -6.15 24.17 -32.02
CA LEU A 524 -5.20 25.28 -32.00
C LEU A 524 -4.72 25.70 -33.40
N TYR A 525 -4.69 24.77 -34.37
CA TYR A 525 -4.52 25.11 -35.78
C TYR A 525 -5.78 25.76 -36.36
N ASP A 526 -6.97 25.21 -36.14
CA ASP A 526 -8.22 25.70 -36.73
C ASP A 526 -8.63 27.09 -36.20
N GLU A 527 -8.38 27.39 -34.92
CA GLU A 527 -8.59 28.72 -34.32
C GLU A 527 -7.40 29.67 -34.57
N TYR A 528 -6.21 29.34 -34.07
CA TYR A 528 -5.05 30.26 -33.97
C TYR A 528 -3.91 29.99 -34.96
N LYS A 529 -4.07 28.98 -35.83
CA LYS A 529 -3.08 28.53 -36.84
C LYS A 529 -1.75 28.07 -36.22
N LEU A 530 -1.76 27.63 -34.95
CA LEU A 530 -0.60 27.00 -34.33
C LEU A 530 -0.18 25.75 -35.15
N SER A 531 1.10 25.63 -35.44
CA SER A 531 1.66 24.57 -36.28
C SER A 531 2.81 23.84 -35.59
N ASN A 532 3.02 22.56 -35.93
CA ASN A 532 3.99 21.70 -35.23
C ASN A 532 5.44 22.09 -35.55
N LEU A 533 6.22 22.47 -34.53
CA LEU A 533 7.66 22.71 -34.66
C LEU A 533 8.44 21.39 -34.71
N HIS A 534 9.42 21.31 -35.62
CA HIS A 534 10.18 20.09 -35.85
C HIS A 534 11.34 19.94 -34.86
N VAL A 535 11.10 19.23 -33.75
CA VAL A 535 12.14 18.80 -32.83
C VAL A 535 12.88 17.59 -33.42
N PHE A 536 14.15 17.76 -33.80
CA PHE A 536 14.97 16.66 -34.30
C PHE A 536 15.26 15.64 -33.19
N ARG A 537 14.96 14.36 -33.44
CA ARG A 537 15.07 13.27 -32.45
C ARG A 537 15.63 11.99 -33.04
N SER A 538 16.36 11.24 -32.22
CA SER A 538 16.87 9.89 -32.54
C SER A 538 15.87 8.76 -32.26
N LYS A 539 14.72 9.05 -31.64
CA LYS A 539 13.62 8.11 -31.36
C LYS A 539 12.34 8.60 -32.02
N ILE A 540 11.56 7.67 -32.59
CA ILE A 540 10.22 7.91 -33.15
C ILE A 540 9.19 7.35 -32.16
N SER A 541 8.17 8.13 -31.82
CA SER A 541 7.14 7.85 -30.81
C SER A 541 5.89 8.66 -31.14
N LYS A 542 4.67 8.15 -30.83
CA LYS A 542 3.43 8.91 -31.06
C LYS A 542 3.34 10.14 -30.15
N SER A 543 3.76 10.03 -28.89
CA SER A 543 3.81 11.16 -27.94
C SER A 543 4.83 12.26 -28.28
N PHE A 544 5.55 12.16 -29.41
CA PHE A 544 6.35 13.25 -29.97
C PHE A 544 5.66 13.97 -31.15
N ASN A 545 4.59 13.41 -31.71
CA ASN A 545 3.75 14.07 -32.71
C ASN A 545 3.01 15.24 -32.03
N TYR A 546 2.99 16.40 -32.68
CA TYR A 546 2.29 17.58 -32.17
C TYR A 546 2.74 18.04 -30.76
N GLN A 547 3.89 17.55 -30.27
CA GLN A 547 4.34 17.84 -28.90
C GLN A 547 4.62 19.33 -28.72
N VAL A 548 5.21 19.97 -29.73
CA VAL A 548 5.50 21.42 -29.75
C VAL A 548 4.72 22.07 -30.87
N LEU A 549 3.88 23.03 -30.51
CA LEU A 549 3.07 23.84 -31.43
C LEU A 549 3.51 25.30 -31.33
N ALA A 550 3.47 26.06 -32.42
CA ALA A 550 3.77 27.48 -32.38
C ALA A 550 2.94 28.31 -33.36
N THR A 551 2.60 29.54 -32.96
CA THR A 551 1.85 30.50 -33.79
C THR A 551 2.63 30.84 -35.07
N PRO A 552 1.96 31.16 -36.19
CA PRO A 552 2.66 31.62 -37.40
C PRO A 552 3.49 32.87 -37.11
N VAL A 553 4.74 32.87 -37.58
CA VAL A 553 5.67 34.00 -37.46
C VAL A 553 5.85 34.44 -36.00
N PHE A 554 6.06 33.48 -35.09
CA PHE A 554 6.30 33.73 -33.65
C PHE A 554 7.65 34.40 -33.39
N ASP A 555 8.59 34.24 -34.32
CA ASP A 555 9.99 34.63 -34.29
C ASP A 555 10.20 36.12 -34.58
N GLU A 556 9.32 36.76 -35.36
CA GLU A 556 9.27 38.22 -35.58
C GLU A 556 8.44 38.97 -34.50
N LYS A 557 7.93 38.28 -33.47
CA LYS A 557 7.07 38.90 -32.44
C LYS A 557 7.90 39.54 -31.33
N LYS A 558 7.61 40.81 -31.04
CA LYS A 558 8.20 41.56 -29.90
C LYS A 558 8.01 40.89 -28.54
N SER A 559 6.90 40.17 -28.35
CA SER A 559 6.61 39.41 -27.13
C SER A 559 6.38 37.95 -27.48
N LEU A 560 7.04 37.04 -26.77
CA LEU A 560 6.96 35.60 -26.97
C LEU A 560 6.61 34.89 -25.65
N LEU A 561 5.53 34.12 -25.64
CA LEU A 561 5.12 33.27 -24.52
C LEU A 561 5.45 31.80 -24.84
N VAL A 562 6.22 31.16 -23.97
CA VAL A 562 6.57 29.74 -24.06
C VAL A 562 5.90 29.01 -22.91
N ILE A 563 4.88 28.23 -23.22
CA ILE A 563 4.13 27.42 -22.26
C ILE A 563 4.69 26.00 -22.29
N MET A 564 5.10 25.47 -21.13
CA MET A 564 5.44 24.07 -20.93
C MET A 564 4.47 23.47 -19.92
N HIS A 565 3.64 22.52 -20.35
CA HIS A 565 2.55 21.98 -19.54
C HIS A 565 2.49 20.44 -19.56
N ASP A 566 2.11 19.85 -18.43
CA ASP A 566 1.69 18.45 -18.34
C ASP A 566 0.40 18.20 -19.16
N PRO A 567 -0.01 16.95 -19.46
CA PRO A 567 -1.23 16.68 -20.20
C PRO A 567 -2.47 17.23 -19.47
N PRO A 568 -3.49 17.73 -20.19
CA PRO A 568 -4.71 18.27 -19.57
C PRO A 568 -5.43 17.21 -18.72
N GLU A 569 -5.99 17.65 -17.59
CA GLU A 569 -6.64 16.76 -16.62
C GLU A 569 -7.95 16.19 -17.18
N MET A 570 -8.24 14.94 -16.83
CA MET A 570 -9.45 14.22 -17.23
C MET A 570 -10.32 13.97 -16.01
N MET A 571 -11.55 14.49 -16.01
CA MET A 571 -12.51 14.30 -14.93
C MET A 571 -13.66 13.40 -15.40
N GLY A 572 -14.06 12.43 -14.59
CA GLY A 572 -15.20 11.57 -14.90
C GLY A 572 -15.53 10.65 -13.75
N ILE A 573 -16.79 10.24 -13.66
CA ILE A 573 -17.24 9.28 -12.64
C ILE A 573 -17.29 7.90 -13.33
N PRO A 574 -16.45 6.93 -12.94
CA PRO A 574 -16.54 5.58 -13.48
C PRO A 574 -17.88 4.94 -13.11
N ASN A 575 -18.43 4.14 -14.03
CA ASN A 575 -19.62 3.35 -13.77
C ASN A 575 -19.38 2.44 -12.56
N ALA A 576 -20.24 2.55 -11.54
CA ALA A 576 -20.05 1.92 -10.23
C ALA A 576 -20.08 0.36 -10.24
N ILE A 577 -20.43 -0.27 -11.37
CA ILE A 577 -20.46 -1.73 -11.53
C ILE A 577 -19.35 -2.22 -12.48
N SER A 578 -19.14 -1.54 -13.62
CA SER A 578 -18.14 -1.97 -14.61
C SER A 578 -16.75 -1.33 -14.43
N GLY A 579 -16.63 -0.30 -13.58
CA GLY A 579 -15.41 0.50 -13.43
C GLY A 579 -15.03 1.32 -14.67
N GLN A 580 -15.85 1.31 -15.73
CA GLN A 580 -15.53 1.98 -16.99
C GLN A 580 -15.90 3.47 -16.95
N LEU A 581 -15.03 4.32 -17.51
CA LEU A 581 -15.36 5.72 -17.80
C LEU A 581 -16.30 5.79 -19.01
N GLU A 582 -17.49 6.32 -18.80
CA GLU A 582 -18.46 6.54 -19.87
C GLU A 582 -18.21 7.91 -20.52
N LEU A 583 -17.98 7.94 -21.84
CA LEU A 583 -17.54 9.15 -22.55
C LEU A 583 -18.48 10.37 -22.42
N HIS A 584 -19.76 10.15 -22.10
CA HIS A 584 -20.74 11.22 -21.88
C HIS A 584 -20.77 11.75 -20.43
N ASN A 585 -20.15 11.02 -19.49
CA ASN A 585 -19.96 11.36 -18.08
C ASN A 585 -18.47 11.63 -17.79
N THR A 586 -17.74 12.12 -18.82
CA THR A 586 -16.30 12.36 -18.81
C THR A 586 -16.01 13.69 -19.51
N TRP A 587 -15.20 14.53 -18.86
CA TRP A 587 -14.87 15.90 -19.26
C TRP A 587 -13.35 16.08 -19.35
N LEU A 588 -12.92 16.83 -20.36
CA LEU A 588 -11.53 17.26 -20.53
C LEU A 588 -11.36 18.67 -19.97
N ALA A 589 -10.47 18.83 -18.99
CA ALA A 589 -10.14 20.12 -18.38
C ALA A 589 -8.81 20.63 -18.96
N ASP A 590 -8.94 21.56 -19.91
CA ASP A 590 -7.83 22.16 -20.66
C ASP A 590 -7.88 23.69 -20.51
N GLU A 591 -7.42 24.20 -19.37
CA GLU A 591 -7.43 25.64 -19.08
C GLU A 591 -6.25 26.39 -19.71
N VAL A 592 -5.25 25.66 -20.22
CA VAL A 592 -4.08 26.25 -20.92
C VAL A 592 -4.51 26.96 -22.21
N LYS A 593 -5.55 26.47 -22.89
CA LYS A 593 -6.12 27.09 -24.10
C LYS A 593 -6.46 28.58 -23.92
N ASP A 594 -6.94 28.97 -22.74
CA ASP A 594 -7.39 30.35 -22.48
C ASP A 594 -6.19 31.31 -22.34
N TYR A 595 -5.04 30.82 -21.89
CA TYR A 595 -3.77 31.55 -21.89
C TYR A 595 -3.19 31.68 -23.30
N ILE A 596 -3.29 30.64 -24.13
CA ILE A 596 -2.89 30.70 -25.56
C ILE A 596 -3.76 31.74 -26.27
N LYS A 597 -5.09 31.67 -26.09
CA LYS A 597 -6.04 32.64 -26.65
C LYS A 597 -5.68 34.06 -26.25
N TRP A 598 -5.54 34.32 -24.94
CA TRP A 598 -5.21 35.66 -24.44
C TRP A 598 -3.92 36.20 -25.07
N ALA A 599 -2.88 35.38 -25.15
CA ALA A 599 -1.59 35.79 -25.73
C ALA A 599 -1.70 36.11 -27.24
N VAL A 600 -2.45 35.31 -28.00
CA VAL A 600 -2.69 35.57 -29.43
C VAL A 600 -3.52 36.83 -29.65
N ASP A 601 -4.59 37.05 -28.86
CA ASP A 601 -5.41 38.26 -28.91
C ASP A 601 -4.55 39.53 -28.66
N HIS A 602 -3.56 39.44 -27.76
CA HIS A 602 -2.61 40.53 -27.45
C HIS A 602 -1.37 40.55 -28.37
N SER A 603 -1.40 39.82 -29.50
CA SER A 603 -0.35 39.79 -30.53
C SER A 603 1.03 39.24 -30.09
N PHE A 604 1.07 38.44 -29.02
CA PHE A 604 2.27 37.68 -28.67
C PHE A 604 2.48 36.55 -29.69
N GLY A 605 3.74 36.13 -29.87
CA GLY A 605 4.02 34.78 -30.34
C GLY A 605 3.78 33.78 -29.23
N VAL A 606 3.29 32.59 -29.56
CA VAL A 606 3.14 31.49 -28.58
C VAL A 606 3.88 30.26 -29.09
N ILE A 607 4.66 29.63 -28.21
CA ILE A 607 5.15 28.26 -28.34
C ILE A 607 4.52 27.46 -27.21
N ASP A 608 3.72 26.46 -27.55
CA ASP A 608 3.02 25.57 -26.64
C ASP A 608 3.67 24.18 -26.66
N VAL A 609 4.04 23.68 -25.47
CA VAL A 609 4.86 22.47 -25.29
C VAL A 609 4.18 21.54 -24.29
N ASN A 610 3.64 20.43 -24.77
CA ASN A 610 3.14 19.39 -23.89
C ASN A 610 4.24 18.41 -23.48
N ILE A 611 4.31 18.02 -22.21
CA ILE A 611 5.24 16.99 -21.70
C ILE A 611 4.44 15.72 -21.35
N PRO A 612 4.56 14.62 -22.12
CA PRO A 612 3.84 13.38 -21.82
C PRO A 612 4.49 12.65 -20.63
N GLU A 613 3.67 12.25 -19.65
CA GLU A 613 4.09 11.45 -18.48
C GLU A 613 4.68 10.07 -18.84
N LEU A 614 4.25 9.54 -19.98
CA LEU A 614 4.64 8.24 -20.51
C LEU A 614 4.85 8.36 -22.02
N ILE A 615 6.02 7.96 -22.52
CA ILE A 615 6.34 8.01 -23.95
C ILE A 615 5.80 6.76 -24.64
N THR A 616 4.79 6.89 -25.51
CA THR A 616 4.28 5.75 -26.27
C THR A 616 5.22 5.38 -27.42
N THR A 617 5.76 4.16 -27.35
CA THR A 617 6.44 3.53 -28.50
C THR A 617 5.44 2.67 -29.26
N ASN A 618 5.67 2.47 -30.56
CA ASN A 618 4.82 1.60 -31.39
C ASN A 618 5.07 0.12 -31.02
N ILE A 619 4.42 -0.35 -29.96
CA ILE A 619 4.45 -1.74 -29.50
C ILE A 619 3.00 -2.17 -29.24
N GLY A 620 2.45 -2.97 -30.15
CA GLY A 620 1.09 -3.54 -30.03
C GLY A 620 0.97 -4.70 -29.03
N ASP A 621 2.08 -5.05 -28.39
CA ASP A 621 2.24 -6.25 -27.55
C ASP A 621 2.29 -5.96 -26.04
N GLN A 622 2.19 -4.68 -25.63
CA GLN A 622 2.06 -4.33 -24.21
C GLN A 622 0.59 -4.47 -23.80
N PRO A 623 0.24 -5.37 -22.84
CA PRO A 623 -1.13 -5.48 -22.35
C PRO A 623 -1.59 -4.19 -21.68
N SER A 624 -2.90 -4.00 -21.53
CA SER A 624 -3.48 -2.82 -20.88
C SER A 624 -3.39 -2.90 -19.35
N SER A 625 -2.18 -3.14 -18.84
CA SER A 625 -1.85 -3.04 -17.43
C SER A 625 -1.69 -1.57 -17.00
N TYR A 626 -1.89 -1.33 -15.71
CA TYR A 626 -1.53 -0.07 -15.08
C TYR A 626 0.01 0.08 -15.11
N LEU A 627 0.49 1.18 -15.70
CA LEU A 627 1.90 1.55 -15.70
C LEU A 627 2.04 2.82 -14.86
N LYS A 628 2.92 2.79 -13.85
CA LYS A 628 3.23 3.99 -13.04
C LYS A 628 3.90 5.05 -13.92
N PRO A 629 3.51 6.34 -13.82
CA PRO A 629 4.19 7.44 -14.51
C PRO A 629 5.70 7.47 -14.23
N ASN A 630 6.53 7.62 -15.26
CA ASN A 630 7.98 7.69 -15.10
C ASN A 630 8.42 9.16 -15.02
N ASN A 631 8.14 9.78 -13.88
CA ASN A 631 8.40 11.21 -13.65
C ASN A 631 9.88 11.56 -13.82
N GLU A 632 10.80 10.63 -13.58
CA GLU A 632 12.23 10.83 -13.86
C GLU A 632 12.53 10.96 -15.36
N GLU A 633 12.01 10.07 -16.21
CA GLU A 633 12.24 10.16 -17.66
C GLU A 633 11.46 11.34 -18.26
N ALA A 634 10.24 11.63 -17.79
CA ALA A 634 9.50 12.83 -18.18
C ALA A 634 10.30 14.11 -17.85
N GLN A 635 10.88 14.21 -16.64
CA GLN A 635 11.76 15.31 -16.25
C GLN A 635 13.00 15.39 -17.17
N LYS A 636 13.73 14.28 -17.36
CA LYS A 636 14.92 14.21 -18.26
C LYS A 636 14.62 14.53 -19.72
N GLN A 637 13.37 14.45 -20.15
CA GLN A 637 12.94 14.78 -21.52
C GLN A 637 12.47 16.24 -21.61
N ALA A 638 11.81 16.78 -20.56
CA ALA A 638 11.51 18.21 -20.45
C ALA A 638 12.80 19.06 -20.41
N GLU A 639 13.84 18.63 -19.68
CA GLU A 639 15.16 19.28 -19.68
C GLU A 639 15.76 19.39 -21.09
N LYS A 640 15.82 18.26 -21.82
CA LYS A 640 16.39 18.19 -23.18
C LYS A 640 15.57 19.01 -24.17
N LEU A 641 14.25 18.98 -24.04
CA LEU A 641 13.35 19.73 -24.91
C LEU A 641 13.46 21.24 -24.68
N ALA A 642 13.50 21.70 -23.42
CA ALA A 642 13.73 23.10 -23.10
C ALA A 642 15.07 23.62 -23.66
N GLY A 643 16.15 22.82 -23.54
CA GLY A 643 17.44 23.13 -24.13
C GLY A 643 17.42 23.21 -25.66
N TYR A 644 16.75 22.27 -26.33
CA TYR A 644 16.64 22.26 -27.80
C TYR A 644 15.81 23.44 -28.32
N LEU A 645 14.66 23.73 -27.70
CA LEU A 645 13.80 24.85 -28.08
C LEU A 645 14.50 26.20 -27.84
N TRP A 646 15.33 26.30 -26.79
CA TRP A 646 16.19 27.47 -26.60
C TRP A 646 17.09 27.71 -27.81
N GLU A 647 17.97 26.76 -28.12
CA GLU A 647 18.99 26.91 -29.17
C GLU A 647 18.43 27.12 -30.58
N ASN A 648 17.32 26.43 -30.91
CA ASN A 648 16.86 26.31 -32.30
C ASN A 648 15.71 27.28 -32.65
N TYR A 649 14.98 27.82 -31.67
CA TYR A 649 13.79 28.63 -31.92
C TYR A 649 13.68 29.89 -31.05
N ILE A 650 13.99 29.83 -29.76
CA ILE A 650 13.79 30.95 -28.83
C ILE A 650 14.98 31.92 -28.87
N GLU A 651 16.22 31.42 -28.79
CA GLU A 651 17.44 32.24 -28.84
C GLU A 651 17.67 32.93 -30.20
N PRO A 652 17.29 32.33 -31.35
CA PRO A 652 17.31 33.03 -32.64
C PRO A 652 16.19 34.07 -32.85
N SER A 653 15.12 34.08 -32.04
CA SER A 653 13.97 34.97 -32.24
C SER A 653 14.27 36.45 -31.96
N GLU A 654 13.55 37.37 -32.61
CA GLU A 654 13.65 38.82 -32.41
C GLU A 654 12.91 39.32 -31.13
N ALA A 655 12.35 38.42 -30.32
CA ALA A 655 11.54 38.77 -29.16
C ALA A 655 12.28 39.62 -28.11
N GLU A 656 11.80 40.85 -27.91
CA GLU A 656 12.26 41.79 -26.88
C GLU A 656 11.81 41.35 -25.48
N ASN A 657 10.63 40.74 -25.38
CA ASN A 657 10.04 40.28 -24.12
C ASN A 657 9.72 38.79 -24.16
N LEU A 658 10.44 37.98 -23.40
CA LEU A 658 10.25 36.54 -23.34
C LEU A 658 9.61 36.10 -22.02
N TYR A 659 8.54 35.34 -22.11
CA TYR A 659 7.77 34.83 -20.98
C TYR A 659 7.81 33.30 -20.98
N PHE A 660 8.11 32.71 -19.83
CA PHE A 660 7.97 31.27 -19.62
C PHE A 660 6.77 31.00 -18.69
N MET A 661 5.97 29.98 -19.02
CA MET A 661 4.89 29.47 -18.17
C MET A 661 5.05 27.96 -17.99
N GLY A 662 5.20 27.50 -16.76
CA GLY A 662 5.32 26.08 -16.39
C GLY A 662 4.09 25.60 -15.64
N VAL A 663 3.44 24.53 -16.11
CA VAL A 663 2.26 23.93 -15.46
C VAL A 663 2.54 22.47 -15.15
N GLY A 664 2.45 22.09 -13.87
CA GLY A 664 2.78 20.73 -13.43
C GLY A 664 4.29 20.45 -13.49
N ASN A 665 4.67 19.18 -13.65
CA ASN A 665 6.06 18.71 -13.78
C ASN A 665 6.86 19.40 -14.89
N ALA A 666 6.21 19.78 -15.99
CA ALA A 666 6.82 20.43 -17.15
C ALA A 666 7.67 21.68 -16.78
N PHE A 667 7.39 22.36 -15.67
CA PHE A 667 8.20 23.47 -15.16
C PHE A 667 9.67 23.10 -14.91
N HIS A 668 9.97 21.81 -14.70
CA HIS A 668 11.32 21.33 -14.42
C HIS A 668 12.29 21.66 -15.57
N GLY A 669 11.83 21.58 -16.82
CA GLY A 669 12.64 21.97 -17.99
C GLY A 669 13.04 23.45 -17.96
N ILE A 670 12.10 24.34 -17.59
CA ILE A 670 12.34 25.79 -17.45
C ILE A 670 13.33 26.06 -16.31
N VAL A 671 13.16 25.43 -15.16
CA VAL A 671 14.07 25.57 -14.00
C VAL A 671 15.47 25.06 -14.32
N LYS A 672 15.61 23.95 -15.06
CA LYS A 672 16.92 23.43 -15.48
C LYS A 672 17.59 24.37 -16.49
N LEU A 673 16.84 24.82 -17.49
CA LEU A 673 17.31 25.76 -18.52
C LEU A 673 17.88 27.04 -17.89
N LEU A 674 17.24 27.57 -16.85
CA LEU A 674 17.70 28.74 -16.09
C LEU A 674 18.96 28.47 -15.24
N CYS A 675 19.15 27.26 -14.72
CA CYS A 675 20.33 26.90 -13.91
C CYS A 675 21.57 26.58 -14.77
N ASP A 676 21.36 25.96 -15.93
CA ASP A 676 22.42 25.44 -16.79
C ASP A 676 22.95 26.45 -17.82
N ARG A 677 22.23 27.55 -18.08
CA ARG A 677 22.58 28.56 -19.09
C ARG A 677 22.48 29.98 -18.53
N ASP A 678 23.61 30.54 -18.11
CA ASP A 678 23.69 31.89 -17.54
C ASP A 678 23.26 33.02 -18.51
N SER A 679 23.11 32.78 -19.82
CA SER A 679 22.54 33.75 -20.78
C SER A 679 21.02 33.91 -20.68
N VAL A 680 20.27 32.86 -20.31
CA VAL A 680 18.80 32.80 -20.44
C VAL A 680 18.10 33.92 -19.66
N HIS A 681 18.51 34.12 -18.40
CA HIS A 681 17.91 35.12 -17.51
C HIS A 681 18.11 36.59 -17.97
N GLN A 682 18.94 36.84 -18.99
CA GLN A 682 19.15 38.18 -19.56
C GLN A 682 18.10 38.53 -20.63
N ARG A 683 17.45 37.54 -21.27
CA ARG A 683 16.34 37.74 -22.23
C ARG A 683 14.96 37.50 -21.64
N VAL A 684 14.84 36.74 -20.56
CA VAL A 684 13.54 36.43 -19.94
C VAL A 684 13.00 37.62 -19.13
N THR A 685 11.76 38.02 -19.42
CA THR A 685 11.00 39.10 -18.76
C THR A 685 10.16 38.59 -17.59
N SER A 686 9.63 37.36 -17.67
CA SER A 686 8.95 36.71 -16.54
C SER A 686 8.97 35.18 -16.60
N VAL A 687 8.84 34.53 -15.44
CA VAL A 687 8.61 33.08 -15.31
C VAL A 687 7.41 32.83 -14.40
N ILE A 688 6.38 32.19 -14.93
CA ILE A 688 5.14 31.88 -14.22
C ILE A 688 5.09 30.37 -14.01
N VAL A 689 4.76 29.91 -12.81
CA VAL A 689 4.78 28.48 -12.47
C VAL A 689 3.56 28.09 -11.64
N PHE A 690 2.95 26.94 -11.98
CA PHE A 690 1.83 26.33 -11.28
C PHE A 690 2.22 24.94 -10.76
N ILE A 691 2.15 24.73 -9.45
CA ILE A 691 2.60 23.52 -8.76
C ILE A 691 1.54 23.01 -7.80
N ASN A 692 1.05 21.78 -8.02
CA ASN A 692 0.14 21.11 -7.10
C ASN A 692 0.92 20.39 -5.98
N ASP A 693 1.33 19.16 -6.26
CA ASP A 693 1.93 18.16 -5.36
C ASP A 693 3.45 18.04 -5.52
N ASN A 694 3.94 18.38 -6.71
CA ASN A 694 5.32 18.14 -7.14
C ASN A 694 6.34 19.07 -6.45
N PRO A 695 7.53 18.58 -6.05
CA PRO A 695 8.43 19.33 -5.17
C PRO A 695 9.04 20.58 -5.82
N VAL A 696 8.72 21.76 -5.27
CA VAL A 696 9.26 23.06 -5.70
C VAL A 696 10.80 23.05 -5.78
N ARG A 697 11.36 23.35 -6.96
CA ARG A 697 12.81 23.24 -7.23
C ARG A 697 13.53 24.60 -7.04
N PRO A 698 14.74 24.64 -6.46
CA PRO A 698 15.47 25.90 -6.20
C PRO A 698 16.40 26.31 -7.36
N VAL A 699 16.07 27.41 -8.04
CA VAL A 699 16.94 28.02 -9.08
C VAL A 699 18.22 28.57 -8.46
N HIS A 700 19.37 28.11 -8.96
CA HIS A 700 20.70 28.65 -8.64
C HIS A 700 21.75 28.24 -9.68
N SER A 701 22.70 29.14 -9.92
CA SER A 701 23.93 28.91 -10.67
C SER A 701 25.12 29.11 -9.72
N ASN A 702 26.18 28.32 -9.87
CA ASN A 702 27.43 28.50 -9.12
C ASN A 702 28.27 29.66 -9.70
N GLU A 703 28.09 29.95 -10.99
CA GLU A 703 28.83 30.96 -11.74
C GLU A 703 28.15 32.33 -11.65
N ASN A 704 26.81 32.36 -11.56
CA ASN A 704 26.00 33.56 -11.36
C ASN A 704 25.21 33.55 -10.03
N PRO A 705 25.78 34.05 -8.92
CA PRO A 705 25.08 34.24 -7.64
C PRO A 705 23.84 35.15 -7.73
N SER A 706 23.77 36.04 -8.73
CA SER A 706 22.66 37.00 -8.88
C SER A 706 21.39 36.37 -9.46
N LEU A 707 21.49 35.23 -10.15
CA LEU A 707 20.37 34.50 -10.74
C LEU A 707 19.25 34.23 -9.72
N SER A 708 19.61 33.80 -8.50
CA SER A 708 18.65 33.56 -7.41
C SER A 708 17.91 34.81 -6.93
N ARG A 709 18.50 36.00 -7.13
CA ARG A 709 17.87 37.29 -6.84
C ARG A 709 16.98 37.73 -7.99
N TRP A 710 17.45 37.62 -9.23
CA TRP A 710 16.65 37.86 -10.43
C TRP A 710 15.38 36.99 -10.44
N TYR A 711 15.50 35.68 -10.17
CA TYR A 711 14.36 34.77 -10.15
C TYR A 711 13.34 35.15 -9.06
N SER A 712 13.80 35.54 -7.87
CA SER A 712 12.95 36.05 -6.79
C SER A 712 12.23 37.37 -7.10
N GLN A 713 12.57 38.08 -8.18
CA GLN A 713 11.94 39.34 -8.59
C GLN A 713 11.12 39.16 -9.88
N ASN A 714 11.54 38.26 -10.77
CA ASN A 714 10.97 38.08 -12.10
C ASN A 714 10.17 36.79 -12.27
N SER A 715 9.92 36.02 -11.20
CA SER A 715 9.02 34.86 -11.24
C SER A 715 7.84 34.97 -10.28
N ASN A 716 6.73 34.35 -10.65
CA ASN A 716 5.56 34.06 -9.81
C ASN A 716 5.37 32.54 -9.75
N VAL A 717 5.36 31.96 -8.56
CA VAL A 717 5.27 30.51 -8.35
C VAL A 717 4.06 30.21 -7.48
N PHE A 718 2.94 29.90 -8.13
CA PHE A 718 1.69 29.52 -7.48
C PHE A 718 1.79 28.06 -7.03
N VAL A 719 1.46 27.82 -5.76
CA VAL A 719 1.56 26.49 -5.13
C VAL A 719 0.24 26.17 -4.41
N ALA A 720 -0.35 25.01 -4.68
CA ALA A 720 -1.61 24.56 -4.10
C ALA A 720 -1.61 24.62 -2.56
N HIS A 721 -2.75 24.93 -1.95
CA HIS A 721 -2.85 25.11 -0.50
C HIS A 721 -2.54 23.82 0.29
N THR A 722 -2.76 22.65 -0.32
CA THR A 722 -2.54 21.31 0.22
C THR A 722 -1.06 20.86 0.21
N HIS A 723 -0.18 21.54 -0.55
CA HIS A 723 1.20 21.07 -0.74
C HIS A 723 1.97 20.99 0.60
N SER A 724 2.69 19.89 0.78
CA SER A 724 3.68 19.61 1.85
C SER A 724 4.76 20.69 2.09
N LEU A 725 4.79 21.76 1.30
CA LEU A 725 5.59 22.97 1.50
C LEU A 725 5.14 23.71 2.77
N TRP A 726 3.82 23.79 2.99
CA TRP A 726 3.21 24.62 4.03
C TRP A 726 3.26 24.00 5.43
N SER A 727 3.33 22.66 5.53
CA SER A 727 3.32 21.94 6.81
C SER A 727 4.61 22.07 7.64
N LYS A 728 5.59 22.86 7.17
CA LYS A 728 6.92 23.02 7.81
C LYS A 728 7.36 24.49 7.96
N THR A 729 6.50 25.46 7.65
CA THR A 729 6.91 26.85 7.43
C THR A 729 6.46 27.84 8.50
N ASP A 730 7.20 27.85 9.62
CA ASP A 730 7.46 29.07 10.41
C ASP A 730 8.76 29.77 9.91
N ARG A 731 9.32 29.29 8.79
CA ARG A 731 10.61 29.69 8.23
C ARG A 731 10.44 30.49 6.95
N LYS A 732 11.12 31.65 6.89
CA LYS A 732 11.15 32.53 5.72
C LYS A 732 11.70 31.80 4.49
N MET A 733 10.92 31.77 3.40
CA MET A 733 11.26 31.08 2.17
C MET A 733 12.53 31.61 1.50
N SER A 734 13.26 30.72 0.82
CA SER A 734 14.46 31.05 0.06
C SER A 734 14.12 31.71 -1.27
N ARG A 735 14.86 32.77 -1.62
CA ARG A 735 14.78 33.46 -2.92
C ARG A 735 14.95 32.53 -4.13
N ARG A 736 15.64 31.39 -3.95
CA ARG A 736 15.82 30.36 -4.99
C ARG A 736 14.49 29.75 -5.47
N TYR A 737 13.41 29.86 -4.70
CA TYR A 737 12.08 29.35 -5.08
C TYR A 737 11.21 30.37 -5.82
N GLY A 738 11.70 31.58 -6.10
CA GLY A 738 10.91 32.62 -6.77
C GLY A 738 10.01 33.41 -5.81
N LYS A 739 9.04 34.16 -6.35
CA LYS A 739 7.94 34.72 -5.54
C LYS A 739 6.87 33.64 -5.37
N VAL A 740 7.01 32.83 -4.32
CA VAL A 740 6.05 31.76 -4.01
C VAL A 740 4.76 32.35 -3.42
N GLU A 741 3.62 31.88 -3.90
CA GLU A 741 2.27 32.35 -3.56
C GLU A 741 1.34 31.14 -3.33
N ARG A 742 0.54 31.16 -2.25
CA ARG A 742 -0.35 30.03 -1.90
C ARG A 742 -1.66 30.18 -2.65
N SER A 743 -1.93 29.27 -3.57
CA SER A 743 -3.20 29.21 -4.32
C SER A 743 -4.28 28.50 -3.50
N PRO A 744 -5.55 28.96 -3.51
CA PRO A 744 -6.65 28.21 -2.92
C PRO A 744 -7.04 26.97 -3.75
N GLY A 745 -6.61 26.86 -5.02
CA GLY A 745 -6.85 25.66 -5.84
C GLY A 745 -6.15 24.41 -5.30
N THR A 746 -6.74 23.25 -5.61
CA THR A 746 -6.23 21.89 -5.32
C THR A 746 -5.74 21.17 -6.58
N THR A 747 -6.31 21.43 -7.76
CA THR A 747 -5.86 20.88 -9.05
C THR A 747 -5.11 21.91 -9.88
N LEU A 748 -4.41 21.49 -10.93
CA LEU A 748 -3.69 22.44 -11.79
C LEU A 748 -4.67 23.34 -12.56
N ASN A 749 -5.80 22.80 -13.03
CA ASN A 749 -6.82 23.60 -13.69
C ASN A 749 -7.54 24.58 -12.73
N GLU A 750 -7.81 24.20 -11.48
CA GLU A 750 -8.35 25.14 -10.48
C GLU A 750 -7.38 26.32 -10.25
N MET A 751 -6.08 26.04 -10.11
CA MET A 751 -5.08 27.09 -9.94
C MET A 751 -4.97 28.00 -11.17
N LEU A 752 -5.09 27.45 -12.39
CA LEU A 752 -5.12 28.20 -13.64
C LEU A 752 -6.37 29.10 -13.74
N ILE A 753 -7.55 28.63 -13.31
CA ILE A 753 -8.76 29.46 -13.28
C ILE A 753 -8.60 30.60 -12.27
N VAL A 754 -8.17 30.30 -11.04
CA VAL A 754 -8.08 31.30 -9.94
C VAL A 754 -7.07 32.41 -10.24
N HIS A 755 -5.90 32.09 -10.79
CA HIS A 755 -4.85 33.08 -11.04
C HIS A 755 -4.85 33.65 -12.47
N ARG A 756 -5.89 33.35 -13.27
CA ARG A 756 -6.05 33.78 -14.66
C ARG A 756 -5.84 35.29 -14.84
N ASP A 757 -6.69 36.11 -14.23
CA ASP A 757 -6.66 37.57 -14.36
C ASP A 757 -5.36 38.17 -13.79
N GLN A 758 -4.83 37.56 -12.73
CA GLN A 758 -3.56 37.97 -12.12
C GLN A 758 -2.38 37.75 -13.08
N VAL A 759 -2.35 36.63 -13.81
CA VAL A 759 -1.33 36.35 -14.83
C VAL A 759 -1.52 37.26 -16.05
N PHE A 760 -2.75 37.43 -16.53
CA PHE A 760 -3.04 38.33 -17.66
C PHE A 760 -2.59 39.77 -17.37
N GLY A 761 -2.84 40.27 -16.16
CA GLY A 761 -2.31 41.56 -15.69
C GLY A 761 -0.78 41.63 -15.69
N LEU A 762 -0.10 40.59 -15.17
CA LEU A 762 1.37 40.51 -15.13
C LEU A 762 2.01 40.45 -16.53
N LEU A 763 1.36 39.81 -17.50
CA LEU A 763 1.81 39.75 -18.89
C LEU A 763 1.63 41.10 -19.59
N ALA A 764 0.47 41.77 -19.40
CA ALA A 764 0.18 43.07 -20.00
C ALA A 764 1.05 44.21 -19.44
N GLU A 765 1.25 44.26 -18.11
CA GLU A 765 2.09 45.26 -17.45
C GLU A 765 3.53 45.19 -18.00
N ARG A 766 4.09 43.98 -18.08
CA ARG A 766 5.49 43.78 -18.48
C ARG A 766 5.73 43.89 -19.99
N SER A 767 4.71 43.70 -20.84
CA SER A 767 4.82 43.96 -22.28
C SER A 767 4.66 45.45 -22.65
N GLY A 768 4.35 46.32 -21.68
CA GLY A 768 4.05 47.73 -21.92
C GLY A 768 2.69 47.97 -22.57
N SER A 769 1.81 46.96 -22.60
CA SER A 769 0.52 46.97 -23.27
C SER A 769 -0.54 47.69 -22.45
N ASN A 770 -0.40 49.02 -22.31
CA ASN A 770 -1.27 49.88 -21.50
C ASN A 770 -2.66 50.14 -22.13
N GLN A 771 -3.40 49.07 -22.47
CA GLN A 771 -4.84 49.08 -22.68
C GLN A 771 -5.46 47.80 -22.13
N ILE A 772 -6.13 47.92 -20.98
CA ILE A 772 -7.14 46.96 -20.51
C ILE A 772 -8.39 47.79 -20.18
N GLU A 773 -9.41 47.73 -21.03
CA GLU A 773 -10.77 47.90 -20.51
C GLU A 773 -11.18 46.56 -19.87
N PRO A 774 -11.87 46.56 -18.71
CA PRO A 774 -12.28 45.34 -18.07
C PRO A 774 -13.35 44.65 -18.94
N GLY A 775 -12.97 43.53 -19.57
CA GLY A 775 -13.92 42.63 -20.21
C GLY A 775 -14.98 42.14 -19.22
N GLU A 776 -16.14 41.75 -19.74
CA GLU A 776 -17.26 41.31 -18.90
C GLU A 776 -16.83 40.14 -17.99
N ARG A 777 -16.98 40.31 -16.67
CA ARG A 777 -16.84 39.20 -15.72
C ARG A 777 -17.85 38.13 -16.08
N MET A 778 -17.38 36.93 -16.41
CA MET A 778 -18.23 35.75 -16.40
C MET A 778 -18.51 35.39 -14.94
N ASN A 779 -19.76 35.55 -14.49
CA ASN A 779 -20.14 35.37 -13.08
C ASN A 779 -19.74 34.01 -12.48
N GLU A 780 -19.54 33.00 -13.33
CA GLU A 780 -19.12 31.64 -12.94
C GLU A 780 -17.74 31.59 -12.25
N THR A 781 -16.83 32.53 -12.53
CA THR A 781 -15.52 32.58 -11.84
C THR A 781 -15.61 33.17 -10.43
N ASP A 782 -16.41 34.21 -10.23
CA ASP A 782 -16.66 34.79 -8.89
C ASP A 782 -17.31 33.74 -7.98
N ASP A 783 -18.29 32.95 -8.47
CA ASP A 783 -18.92 31.86 -7.70
C ASP A 783 -17.94 30.73 -7.35
N LEU A 784 -17.08 30.30 -8.28
CA LEU A 784 -16.07 29.26 -8.02
C LEU A 784 -15.05 29.73 -6.97
N VAL A 785 -14.47 30.93 -7.14
CA VAL A 785 -13.53 31.52 -6.18
C VAL A 785 -14.18 31.68 -4.80
N MET A 786 -15.41 32.23 -4.74
CA MET A 786 -16.16 32.36 -3.50
C MET A 786 -16.60 31.01 -2.89
N SER A 787 -16.50 29.89 -3.60
CA SER A 787 -16.72 28.55 -3.04
C SER A 787 -15.43 27.99 -2.41
N LEU A 788 -14.29 28.12 -3.11
CA LEU A 788 -12.98 27.62 -2.67
C LEU A 788 -12.40 28.44 -1.49
N GLU A 789 -12.64 29.74 -1.44
CA GLU A 789 -12.26 30.56 -0.27
C GLU A 789 -13.04 30.15 0.99
N LYS A 790 -14.29 29.69 0.85
CA LYS A 790 -15.10 29.23 1.99
C LYS A 790 -14.62 27.88 2.51
N SER A 791 -14.15 26.96 1.65
CA SER A 791 -13.60 25.67 2.10
C SER A 791 -12.26 25.84 2.81
N ASP A 792 -11.30 26.63 2.29
CA ASP A 792 -10.02 26.90 3.01
C ASP A 792 -10.27 27.62 4.35
N VAL A 793 -11.30 28.47 4.46
CA VAL A 793 -11.72 29.03 5.76
C VAL A 793 -12.33 27.97 6.70
N GLN A 794 -13.14 27.04 6.19
CA GLN A 794 -13.68 25.94 7.00
C GLN A 794 -12.60 24.95 7.45
N ASP A 795 -11.66 24.58 6.58
CA ASP A 795 -10.56 23.67 6.91
C ASP A 795 -9.58 24.29 7.90
N ARG A 796 -9.27 25.59 7.79
CA ARG A 796 -8.50 26.32 8.82
C ARG A 796 -9.23 26.31 10.17
N LEU A 797 -10.55 26.56 10.17
CA LEU A 797 -11.37 26.52 11.40
C LEU A 797 -11.54 25.11 11.98
N ALA A 798 -11.38 24.05 11.18
CA ALA A 798 -11.28 22.67 11.66
C ALA A 798 -9.89 22.40 12.24
N HIS A 799 -8.83 22.85 11.57
CA HIS A 799 -7.44 22.61 11.96
C HIS A 799 -7.02 23.37 13.23
N GLU A 800 -7.61 24.53 13.50
CA GLU A 800 -7.47 25.29 14.77
C GLU A 800 -8.32 24.71 15.93
N ARG A 801 -9.08 23.62 15.70
CA ARG A 801 -9.96 22.98 16.70
C ARG A 801 -9.67 21.49 16.95
N GLY A 802 -8.58 20.97 16.40
CA GLY A 802 -8.09 19.59 16.59
C GLY A 802 -7.06 19.46 17.70
#